data_AF-A0AA36NE05-F1
#
_entry.id   AF-A0AA36NE05-F1
#
_cell.length_a   1.000
_cell.length_b   1.000
_cell.length_c   1.000
_cell.angle_alpha   90.00
_cell.angle_beta   90.00
_cell.angle_gamma   90.00
#
_symmetry.space_group_name_H-M   'P 1'
#
loop_
_entity.id
_entity.type
_entity.pdbx_description
1 polymer ?
#
loop_
_entity_poly.entity_id
_entity_poly.type
_entity_poly.pdbx_seq_one_letter_code
_entity_poly.pdbx_strand_id
1 'polypeptide(L)'
;MERMIRLLFFNLGAAALGPTIRAHPSLWALQRIAEQHLGQFQENSSLLVALGAVPEARELVTKAEVERLAPDAFLLRSRNVAQQTVVACAGRSARAVGYAFFELLQLLGFGFLHPLLPVVPSALPELRVEVHETPRWEFRGTHYHTQHPLELTNLLNGYDGSGQTDCRQCWAKGLKAWQDYLDWMMAQKQNYIEWMLLADRHSSKTNFELSDERRERLRILVAAAHARGIEVGVDVPLSLKQQHALNLLPSPGRQSHNEEQVRARVRWLRSCGFDHLGTELGTTEFTRGLHAAEMVRLLNITQEELGPQKVLVKNHCSTNQYADGFTDPRPSHSGVLNFNYLNYFADPKIVSMPHTVQAYSLSDPAPTYGNADFSDLRNWTSFLLQQGRPVVFYPETAYWVNYDISVPLFLAPTYASDRVEDADSLDAMSGTVPLLGQLNFESGWQWGYWLANSAQALVAWRRESLQSAFLRLLRFMPQKPRVALAQLLVEFAAEQRRLLVKGLRRGGVQTPPAPGVGPGSATAMAYIQGSEGLSDFASLAARYLGEGAPQPDRVHFMELWREVPSSSLRLLQAIQGGSAVTDAFLGTDRLRWQRQSWFQEHLRPLLAETNATFAELARRFERIPAPGKAFQDLAVSARMLSLRCSQVLALYEYSAMCRGKETEFCQSRLTLSRSVLSAAQALAEERAEHMGLEALDRGTRVLEWSEPIPTAYSYGYLWAAHTLFYWRRDQEMVEQQIADVCFGAINDPVELGLAGGGGPWARWAQSVMQSALSNRLWHVELAKCLGPPTEPKLGAAKDMVML
;
A
#
# COMPACT_ATOMS: atom_id res chain seq x y z
N MET A 1 -32.65 -10.53 10.50
CA MET A 1 -31.63 -9.52 10.14
C MET A 1 -32.11 -8.09 10.39
N GLU A 2 -33.15 -7.58 9.70
CA GLU A 2 -33.71 -6.22 9.96
C GLU A 2 -34.19 -5.97 11.41
N ARG A 3 -34.74 -6.99 12.07
CA ARG A 3 -35.22 -6.87 13.46
C ARG A 3 -34.10 -6.84 14.50
N MET A 4 -32.93 -7.43 14.24
CA MET A 4 -31.82 -7.49 15.21
C MET A 4 -31.02 -6.18 15.21
N ILE A 5 -30.97 -5.49 14.07
CA ILE A 5 -30.38 -4.14 13.96
C ILE A 5 -31.29 -3.08 14.59
N ARG A 6 -32.61 -3.31 14.64
CA ARG A 6 -33.59 -2.40 15.26
C ARG A 6 -33.62 -2.42 16.79
N LEU A 7 -33.07 -3.45 17.44
CA LEU A 7 -33.34 -3.72 18.86
C LEU A 7 -32.25 -3.23 19.85
N LEU A 8 -31.15 -2.64 19.38
CA LEU A 8 -30.07 -2.18 20.26
C LEU A 8 -30.08 -0.70 20.63
N PHE A 9 -30.98 0.13 20.07
CA PHE A 9 -30.90 1.58 20.26
C PHE A 9 -32.29 2.23 20.29
N PHE A 10 -32.91 2.26 21.47
CA PHE A 10 -34.01 3.17 21.76
C PHE A 10 -33.68 3.96 23.02
N ASN A 11 -33.43 5.25 22.86
CA ASN A 11 -33.87 6.26 23.81
C ASN A 11 -34.26 7.51 23.02
N LEU A 12 -35.54 7.87 23.08
CA LEU A 12 -36.15 9.05 22.49
C LEU A 12 -36.38 10.08 23.59
N GLY A 13 -36.08 11.35 23.32
CA GLY A 13 -36.73 12.46 24.00
C GLY A 13 -35.90 13.73 24.17
N ALA A 14 -35.91 14.62 23.17
CA ALA A 14 -36.03 16.08 23.31
C ALA A 14 -35.97 16.74 21.91
N ALA A 15 -36.83 17.73 21.65
CA ALA A 15 -36.76 18.53 20.43
C ALA A 15 -35.50 19.41 20.46
N ALA A 16 -34.52 19.13 19.59
CA ALA A 16 -33.19 19.74 19.64
C ALA A 16 -33.07 20.95 18.71
N LEU A 17 -32.41 22.01 19.21
CA LEU A 17 -32.10 23.30 18.56
C LEU A 17 -30.90 23.23 17.58
N GLY A 18 -30.71 22.10 16.90
CA GLY A 18 -29.58 21.83 15.97
C GLY A 18 -29.99 21.64 14.50
N PRO A 19 -29.05 21.32 13.59
CA PRO A 19 -29.34 21.05 12.18
C PRO A 19 -30.47 20.04 12.02
N THR A 20 -31.45 20.38 11.18
CA THR A 20 -32.57 19.49 10.87
C THR A 20 -32.22 18.62 9.67
N ILE A 21 -32.35 17.29 9.80
CA ILE A 21 -32.11 16.36 8.70
C ILE A 21 -33.46 15.79 8.24
N ARG A 22 -33.70 15.84 6.93
CA ARG A 22 -34.86 15.25 6.26
C ARG A 22 -34.36 14.36 5.15
N ALA A 23 -34.76 13.09 5.16
CA ALA A 23 -34.32 12.13 4.16
C ALA A 23 -35.49 11.40 3.53
N HIS A 24 -35.36 11.02 2.26
CA HIS A 24 -36.28 10.08 1.65
C HIS A 24 -36.29 8.75 2.45
N PRO A 25 -37.43 8.06 2.65
CA PRO A 25 -37.49 6.87 3.51
C PRO A 25 -36.51 5.74 3.15
N SER A 26 -36.14 5.62 1.87
CA SER A 26 -35.14 4.65 1.41
C SER A 26 -33.69 5.00 1.80
N LEU A 27 -33.45 6.20 2.34
CA LEU A 27 -32.12 6.72 2.71
C LEU A 27 -31.91 6.76 4.23
N TRP A 28 -32.63 5.92 4.99
CA TRP A 28 -32.54 5.89 6.45
C TRP A 28 -31.11 5.68 6.99
N ALA A 29 -30.28 4.90 6.27
CA ALA A 29 -28.88 4.68 6.67
C ALA A 29 -28.06 5.97 6.54
N LEU A 30 -28.22 6.68 5.42
CA LEU A 30 -27.56 7.97 5.20
C LEU A 30 -28.09 9.04 6.17
N GLN A 31 -29.38 9.03 6.50
CA GLN A 31 -29.93 9.91 7.51
C GLN A 31 -29.21 9.75 8.86
N ARG A 32 -28.99 8.51 9.32
CA ARG A 32 -28.26 8.25 10.56
C ARG A 32 -26.82 8.72 10.52
N ILE A 33 -26.13 8.52 9.38
CA ILE A 33 -24.77 9.04 9.16
C ILE A 33 -24.78 10.56 9.27
N ALA A 34 -25.76 11.23 8.64
CA ALA A 34 -25.89 12.67 8.74
C ALA A 34 -26.15 13.16 10.18
N GLU A 35 -26.99 12.45 10.93
CA GLU A 35 -27.26 12.74 12.34
C GLU A 35 -26.01 12.57 13.21
N GLN A 36 -25.15 11.59 12.91
CA GLN A 36 -23.88 11.40 13.62
C GLN A 36 -22.90 12.56 13.38
N HIS A 37 -22.77 13.04 12.14
CA HIS A 37 -21.83 14.11 11.81
C HIS A 37 -22.33 15.50 12.23
N LEU A 38 -23.63 15.78 12.05
CA LEU A 38 -24.20 17.11 12.27
C LEU A 38 -24.91 17.27 13.63
N GLY A 39 -25.31 16.17 14.29
CA GLY A 39 -26.06 16.21 15.55
C GLY A 39 -25.28 16.77 16.75
N GLN A 40 -23.95 16.89 16.62
CA GLN A 40 -23.08 17.51 17.61
C GLN A 40 -23.18 19.04 17.65
N PHE A 41 -23.77 19.68 16.63
CA PHE A 41 -23.94 21.14 16.59
C PHE A 41 -25.33 21.50 17.14
N GLN A 42 -25.45 21.74 18.44
CA GLN A 42 -26.77 21.89 19.11
C GLN A 42 -27.23 23.34 19.35
N GLU A 43 -26.43 24.35 19.00
CA GLU A 43 -26.77 25.76 19.27
C GLU A 43 -27.03 26.54 17.97
N ASN A 44 -28.23 27.12 17.85
CA ASN A 44 -28.62 28.16 16.87
C ASN A 44 -28.32 27.85 15.39
N SER A 45 -28.23 26.58 14.99
CA SER A 45 -28.04 26.25 13.58
C SER A 45 -29.36 26.32 12.84
N SER A 46 -29.47 27.27 11.91
CA SER A 46 -30.60 27.38 10.99
C SER A 46 -30.45 26.47 9.77
N LEU A 47 -29.65 25.39 9.85
CA LEU A 47 -29.39 24.50 8.73
C LEU A 47 -30.44 23.38 8.63
N LEU A 48 -31.07 23.24 7.46
CA LEU A 48 -31.86 22.07 7.08
C LEU A 48 -31.16 21.33 5.94
N VAL A 49 -30.86 20.05 6.14
CA VAL A 49 -30.26 19.19 5.12
C VAL A 49 -31.32 18.21 4.60
N ALA A 50 -31.64 18.34 3.32
CA ALA A 50 -32.61 17.52 2.60
C ALA A 50 -31.89 16.48 1.73
N LEU A 51 -32.02 15.20 2.07
CA LEU A 51 -31.37 14.07 1.43
C LEU A 51 -32.35 13.36 0.47
N GLY A 52 -32.10 13.49 -0.83
CA GLY A 52 -32.92 12.88 -1.88
C GLY A 52 -34.24 13.62 -2.12
N ALA A 53 -35.23 12.92 -2.68
CA ALA A 53 -36.47 13.52 -3.21
C ALA A 53 -37.55 13.83 -2.14
N VAL A 54 -37.20 14.61 -1.12
CA VAL A 54 -38.13 15.13 -0.08
C VAL A 54 -38.75 16.48 -0.50
N PRO A 55 -39.90 16.89 0.07
CA PRO A 55 -40.59 18.13 -0.32
C PRO A 55 -39.69 19.37 -0.35
N GLU A 56 -38.88 19.55 0.69
CA GLU A 56 -37.97 20.69 0.84
C GLU A 56 -36.88 20.71 -0.24
N ALA A 57 -36.43 19.53 -0.70
CA ALA A 57 -35.46 19.43 -1.79
C ALA A 57 -36.08 19.73 -3.16
N ARG A 58 -37.37 19.44 -3.38
CA ARG A 58 -38.05 19.61 -4.68
C ARG A 58 -38.21 21.07 -5.08
N GLU A 59 -38.16 21.98 -4.12
CA GLU A 59 -38.15 23.42 -4.36
C GLU A 59 -36.79 23.93 -4.91
N LEU A 60 -35.71 23.15 -4.72
CA LEU A 60 -34.34 23.50 -5.12
C LEU A 60 -33.82 22.67 -6.30
N VAL A 61 -34.24 21.41 -6.39
CA VAL A 61 -33.82 20.46 -7.42
C VAL A 61 -35.04 19.72 -7.94
N THR A 62 -35.32 19.89 -9.22
CA THR A 62 -36.48 19.25 -9.86
C THR A 62 -36.21 17.77 -10.13
N LYS A 63 -37.29 16.98 -10.22
CA LYS A 63 -37.20 15.55 -10.59
C LYS A 63 -36.52 15.36 -11.94
N ALA A 64 -36.83 16.22 -12.92
CA ALA A 64 -36.26 16.17 -14.26
C ALA A 64 -34.75 16.43 -14.27
N GLU A 65 -34.23 17.28 -13.37
CA GLU A 65 -32.79 17.47 -13.22
C GLU A 65 -32.12 16.21 -12.67
N VAL A 66 -32.69 15.60 -11.63
CA VAL A 66 -32.15 14.36 -11.06
C VAL A 66 -32.16 13.22 -12.09
N GLU A 67 -33.25 13.05 -12.85
CA GLU A 67 -33.36 11.99 -13.86
C GLU A 67 -32.31 12.10 -14.99
N ARG A 68 -31.77 13.30 -15.25
CA ARG A 68 -30.73 13.53 -16.27
C ARG A 68 -29.31 13.28 -15.79
N LEU A 69 -29.07 13.12 -14.48
CA LEU A 69 -27.73 12.90 -13.94
C LEU A 69 -27.17 11.54 -14.40
N ALA A 70 -25.83 11.41 -14.46
CA ALA A 70 -25.19 10.10 -14.51
C ALA A 70 -25.41 9.34 -13.16
N PRO A 71 -25.24 8.00 -13.11
CA PRO A 71 -25.56 7.20 -11.92
C PRO A 71 -24.93 7.67 -10.60
N ASP A 72 -23.68 8.13 -10.65
CA ASP A 72 -22.92 8.64 -9.50
C ASP A 72 -22.80 10.17 -9.48
N ALA A 73 -23.35 10.87 -10.47
CA ALA A 73 -23.38 12.33 -10.50
C ALA A 73 -24.39 12.89 -9.48
N PHE A 74 -24.10 14.07 -8.94
CA PHE A 74 -24.90 14.67 -7.89
C PHE A 74 -25.05 16.19 -8.03
N LEU A 75 -26.09 16.70 -7.38
CA LEU A 75 -26.39 18.12 -7.23
C LEU A 75 -26.43 18.48 -5.75
N LEU A 76 -25.82 19.60 -5.41
CA LEU A 76 -25.90 20.23 -4.10
C LEU A 76 -26.31 21.68 -4.29
N ARG A 77 -27.48 22.07 -3.79
CA ARG A 77 -27.98 23.46 -3.89
C ARG A 77 -28.49 23.95 -2.55
N SER A 78 -28.26 25.22 -2.23
CA SER A 78 -28.84 25.84 -1.04
C SER A 78 -29.61 27.13 -1.32
N ARG A 79 -30.56 27.43 -0.44
CA ARG A 79 -31.35 28.67 -0.42
C ARG A 79 -31.70 29.03 1.03
N ASN A 80 -31.80 30.33 1.29
CA ASN A 80 -32.33 30.82 2.56
C ASN A 80 -33.86 30.98 2.47
N VAL A 81 -34.58 30.36 3.40
CA VAL A 81 -36.04 30.40 3.53
C VAL A 81 -36.36 30.77 4.98
N ALA A 82 -37.01 31.92 5.21
CA ALA A 82 -37.43 32.36 6.55
C ALA A 82 -36.36 32.22 7.65
N GLN A 83 -35.14 32.73 7.40
CA GLN A 83 -33.95 32.63 8.27
C GLN A 83 -33.35 31.22 8.43
N GLN A 84 -33.86 30.21 7.72
CA GLN A 84 -33.30 28.86 7.64
C GLN A 84 -32.53 28.66 6.32
N THR A 85 -31.30 28.15 6.38
CA THR A 85 -30.55 27.69 5.20
C THR A 85 -30.99 26.26 4.87
N VAL A 86 -31.72 26.08 3.76
CA VAL A 86 -32.11 24.78 3.24
C VAL A 86 -31.08 24.33 2.21
N VAL A 87 -30.55 23.11 2.36
CA VAL A 87 -29.59 22.50 1.43
C VAL A 87 -30.16 21.19 0.91
N ALA A 88 -30.27 21.06 -0.42
CA ALA A 88 -30.68 19.85 -1.09
C ALA A 88 -29.47 19.05 -1.59
N CYS A 89 -29.31 17.83 -1.08
CA CYS A 89 -28.37 16.82 -1.58
C CYS A 89 -29.14 15.85 -2.48
N ALA A 90 -28.88 15.89 -3.79
CA ALA A 90 -29.65 15.15 -4.78
C ALA A 90 -28.76 14.34 -5.72
N GLY A 91 -29.26 13.17 -6.13
CA GLY A 91 -28.59 12.24 -7.04
C GLY A 91 -29.56 11.12 -7.46
N ARG A 92 -29.21 10.36 -8.51
CA ARG A 92 -30.07 9.26 -9.00
C ARG A 92 -30.07 8.02 -8.12
N SER A 93 -29.01 7.84 -7.35
CA SER A 93 -28.78 6.70 -6.46
C SER A 93 -28.58 7.17 -5.02
N ALA A 94 -28.77 6.27 -4.05
CA ALA A 94 -28.45 6.55 -2.65
C ALA A 94 -26.97 6.92 -2.48
N ARG A 95 -26.07 6.27 -3.24
CA ARG A 95 -24.64 6.57 -3.28
C ARG A 95 -24.36 8.00 -3.74
N ALA A 96 -24.98 8.45 -4.84
CA ALA A 96 -24.84 9.82 -5.32
C ALA A 96 -25.36 10.87 -4.33
N VAL A 97 -26.48 10.60 -3.64
CA VAL A 97 -26.96 11.46 -2.55
C VAL A 97 -25.96 11.49 -1.38
N GLY A 98 -25.33 10.34 -1.09
CA GLY A 98 -24.22 10.26 -0.13
C GLY A 98 -23.04 11.12 -0.54
N TYR A 99 -22.59 11.08 -1.80
CA TYR A 99 -21.53 11.95 -2.30
C TYR A 99 -21.87 13.44 -2.16
N ALA A 100 -23.10 13.84 -2.49
CA ALA A 100 -23.55 15.21 -2.26
C ALA A 100 -23.49 15.60 -0.78
N PHE A 101 -23.88 14.70 0.12
CA PHE A 101 -23.84 14.93 1.55
C PHE A 101 -22.41 15.07 2.09
N PHE A 102 -21.48 14.20 1.71
CA PHE A 102 -20.09 14.34 2.14
C PHE A 102 -19.37 15.52 1.48
N GLU A 103 -19.78 15.93 0.28
CA GLU A 103 -19.33 17.19 -0.32
C GLU A 103 -19.83 18.39 0.49
N LEU A 104 -21.09 18.37 0.94
CA LEU A 104 -21.65 19.36 1.87
C LEU A 104 -20.84 19.43 3.17
N LEU A 105 -20.54 18.29 3.81
CA LEU A 105 -19.73 18.27 5.03
C LEU A 105 -18.38 18.97 4.81
N GLN A 106 -17.71 18.68 3.70
CA GLN A 106 -16.42 19.31 3.43
C GLN A 106 -16.55 20.82 3.14
N LEU A 107 -17.65 21.27 2.54
CA LEU A 107 -17.95 22.70 2.37
C LEU A 107 -18.29 23.39 3.70
N LEU A 108 -18.81 22.65 4.67
CA LEU A 108 -19.02 23.10 6.04
C LEU A 108 -17.73 23.11 6.89
N GLY A 109 -16.59 22.70 6.32
CA GLY A 109 -15.28 22.74 6.98
C GLY A 109 -14.79 21.41 7.55
N PHE A 110 -15.50 20.30 7.31
CA PHE A 110 -14.98 18.98 7.64
C PHE A 110 -13.82 18.59 6.72
N GLY A 111 -12.87 17.82 7.24
CA GLY A 111 -11.75 17.27 6.46
C GLY A 111 -11.68 15.75 6.59
N PHE A 112 -11.83 15.03 5.48
CA PHE A 112 -11.75 13.56 5.45
C PHE A 112 -10.43 13.09 4.84
N LEU A 113 -9.31 13.53 5.40
CA LEU A 113 -7.98 13.17 4.88
C LEU A 113 -7.56 11.77 5.31
N HIS A 114 -7.54 11.54 6.62
CA HIS A 114 -7.17 10.27 7.22
C HIS A 114 -8.44 9.48 7.56
N PRO A 115 -8.52 8.18 7.25
CA PRO A 115 -9.77 7.41 7.42
C PRO A 115 -10.32 7.37 8.85
N LEU A 116 -9.44 7.36 9.86
CA LEU A 116 -9.84 7.33 11.27
C LEU A 116 -9.74 8.68 12.01
N LEU A 117 -9.28 9.74 11.33
CA LEU A 117 -9.03 11.04 11.97
C LEU A 117 -9.66 12.18 11.15
N PRO A 118 -11.00 12.20 11.00
CA PRO A 118 -11.67 13.31 10.34
C PRO A 118 -11.45 14.60 11.13
N VAL A 119 -11.21 15.69 10.41
CA VAL A 119 -11.23 17.05 10.97
C VAL A 119 -12.68 17.49 11.07
N VAL A 120 -13.11 17.81 12.29
CA VAL A 120 -14.45 18.35 12.57
C VAL A 120 -14.33 19.85 12.82
N PRO A 121 -15.10 20.70 12.14
CA PRO A 121 -15.06 22.15 12.36
C PRO A 121 -15.65 22.49 13.73
N SER A 122 -15.14 23.54 14.37
CA SER A 122 -15.67 24.00 15.67
C SER A 122 -17.04 24.69 15.56
N ALA A 123 -17.38 25.19 14.37
CA ALA A 123 -18.66 25.83 14.06
C ALA A 123 -18.99 25.65 12.58
N LEU A 124 -20.29 25.63 12.25
CA LEU A 124 -20.75 25.54 10.87
C LEU A 124 -20.79 26.95 10.25
N PRO A 125 -20.18 27.17 9.07
CA PRO A 125 -20.27 28.45 8.38
C PRO A 125 -21.65 28.64 7.74
N GLU A 126 -22.04 29.89 7.49
CA GLU A 126 -23.13 30.17 6.56
C GLU A 126 -22.73 29.70 5.15
N LEU A 127 -23.63 28.99 4.48
CA LEU A 127 -23.30 28.31 3.23
C LEU A 127 -24.33 28.60 2.13
N ARG A 128 -23.85 29.26 1.07
CA ARG A 128 -24.55 29.34 -0.22
C ARG A 128 -23.81 28.48 -1.24
N VAL A 129 -24.46 27.43 -1.74
CA VAL A 129 -23.84 26.46 -2.64
C VAL A 129 -24.72 26.17 -3.85
N GLU A 130 -24.05 26.01 -4.98
CA GLU A 130 -24.56 25.38 -6.17
C GLU A 130 -23.41 24.57 -6.78
N VAL A 131 -23.46 23.26 -6.59
CA VAL A 131 -22.45 22.32 -7.04
C VAL A 131 -23.13 21.24 -7.87
N HIS A 132 -22.53 20.96 -9.01
CA HIS A 132 -22.87 19.83 -9.87
C HIS A 132 -21.57 19.11 -10.20
N GLU A 133 -21.43 17.87 -9.79
CA GLU A 133 -20.26 17.05 -10.12
C GLU A 133 -20.67 15.73 -10.77
N THR A 134 -19.82 15.27 -11.68
CA THR A 134 -19.94 13.99 -12.40
C THR A 134 -18.57 13.31 -12.35
N PRO A 135 -18.51 11.99 -12.11
CA PRO A 135 -17.24 11.27 -12.06
C PRO A 135 -16.50 11.28 -13.41
N ARG A 136 -15.17 11.31 -13.35
CA ARG A 136 -14.26 11.08 -14.49
C ARG A 136 -14.33 9.62 -14.96
N TRP A 137 -14.19 8.67 -14.04
CA TRP A 137 -14.25 7.23 -14.34
C TRP A 137 -15.39 6.54 -13.59
N GLU A 138 -15.93 5.47 -14.16
CA GLU A 138 -17.05 4.72 -13.57
C GLU A 138 -16.62 3.91 -12.34
N PHE A 139 -15.44 3.29 -12.37
CA PHE A 139 -14.92 2.44 -11.30
C PHE A 139 -13.84 3.17 -10.51
N ARG A 140 -14.06 3.35 -9.20
CA ARG A 140 -13.18 4.12 -8.32
C ARG A 140 -13.10 3.41 -6.98
N GLY A 141 -12.05 2.65 -6.75
CA GLY A 141 -11.99 1.83 -5.54
C GLY A 141 -10.63 1.73 -4.90
N THR A 142 -10.59 0.96 -3.81
CA THR A 142 -9.39 0.61 -3.06
C THR A 142 -9.36 -0.88 -2.79
N HIS A 143 -8.24 -1.52 -3.12
CA HIS A 143 -7.81 -2.81 -2.58
C HIS A 143 -7.05 -2.55 -1.28
N TYR A 144 -7.59 -3.02 -0.16
CA TYR A 144 -6.93 -2.98 1.13
C TYR A 144 -6.05 -4.23 1.26
N HIS A 145 -4.73 -4.05 1.21
CA HIS A 145 -3.78 -5.16 1.05
C HIS A 145 -3.52 -5.93 2.35
N THR A 146 -4.50 -6.72 2.76
CA THR A 146 -4.55 -7.49 4.01
C THR A 146 -3.50 -8.57 4.15
N GLN A 147 -2.74 -8.91 3.10
CA GLN A 147 -1.55 -9.75 3.24
C GLN A 147 -0.49 -9.09 4.15
N HIS A 148 -0.57 -7.78 4.33
CA HIS A 148 0.19 -7.04 5.33
C HIS A 148 -0.63 -6.82 6.62
N PRO A 149 0.01 -6.70 7.79
CA PRO A 149 -0.66 -6.59 9.08
C PRO A 149 -1.23 -5.18 9.37
N LEU A 150 -1.87 -4.55 8.37
CA LEU A 150 -2.42 -3.20 8.36
C LEU A 150 -3.51 -2.96 9.42
N GLU A 151 -3.94 -1.70 9.59
CA GLU A 151 -4.86 -1.24 10.64
C GLU A 151 -6.17 -2.06 10.71
N LEU A 152 -6.75 -2.44 9.57
CA LEU A 152 -8.02 -3.18 9.50
C LEU A 152 -7.85 -4.66 9.16
N THR A 153 -6.62 -5.17 9.00
CA THR A 153 -6.36 -6.53 8.49
C THR A 153 -7.06 -7.62 9.30
N ASN A 154 -7.00 -7.53 10.63
CA ASN A 154 -7.67 -8.49 11.50
C ASN A 154 -9.19 -8.46 11.30
N LEU A 155 -9.78 -7.26 11.38
CA LEU A 155 -11.22 -7.07 11.28
C LEU A 155 -11.76 -7.61 9.96
N LEU A 156 -11.13 -7.24 8.83
CA LEU A 156 -11.54 -7.63 7.49
C LEU A 156 -11.39 -9.14 7.22
N ASN A 157 -10.48 -9.80 7.93
CA ASN A 157 -10.34 -11.26 7.89
C ASN A 157 -11.25 -11.99 8.88
N GLY A 158 -11.98 -11.27 9.74
CA GLY A 158 -12.88 -11.84 10.73
C GLY A 158 -12.21 -12.12 12.08
N TYR A 159 -10.99 -11.66 12.32
CA TYR A 159 -10.26 -11.80 13.58
C TYR A 159 -10.50 -10.57 14.47
N ASP A 160 -10.53 -10.76 15.79
CA ASP A 160 -10.59 -9.63 16.70
C ASP A 160 -9.26 -8.84 16.77
N GLY A 161 -9.25 -7.74 17.53
CA GLY A 161 -8.05 -6.92 17.68
C GLY A 161 -6.84 -7.68 18.25
N SER A 162 -7.05 -8.85 18.85
CA SER A 162 -6.02 -9.74 19.37
C SER A 162 -5.68 -10.93 18.46
N GLY A 163 -6.16 -10.93 17.22
CA GLY A 163 -5.92 -12.01 16.28
C GLY A 163 -6.63 -13.32 16.66
N GLN A 164 -7.66 -13.26 17.52
CA GLN A 164 -8.44 -14.42 17.94
C GLN A 164 -9.77 -14.50 17.18
N THR A 165 -10.34 -15.69 17.09
CA THR A 165 -11.56 -15.97 16.31
C THR A 165 -12.77 -16.34 17.17
N ASP A 166 -12.56 -16.67 18.44
CA ASP A 166 -13.58 -17.21 19.36
C ASP A 166 -14.53 -16.16 19.95
N CYS A 167 -14.10 -14.90 20.06
CA CYS A 167 -14.90 -13.82 20.66
C CYS A 167 -15.56 -12.89 19.63
N ARG A 168 -16.84 -13.15 19.27
CA ARG A 168 -17.61 -12.27 18.35
C ARG A 168 -17.76 -10.84 18.87
N GLN A 169 -17.96 -10.66 20.18
CA GLN A 169 -18.09 -9.33 20.79
C GLN A 169 -16.78 -8.54 20.72
N CYS A 170 -15.63 -9.21 20.88
CA CYS A 170 -14.31 -8.59 20.76
C CYS A 170 -14.06 -8.14 19.32
N TRP A 171 -14.39 -8.99 18.33
CA TRP A 171 -14.35 -8.63 16.91
C TRP A 171 -15.24 -7.41 16.59
N ALA A 172 -16.45 -7.37 17.14
CA ALA A 172 -17.42 -6.31 16.86
C ALA A 172 -16.95 -4.91 17.28
N LYS A 173 -15.96 -4.79 18.16
CA LYS A 173 -15.41 -3.48 18.57
C LYS A 173 -14.69 -2.74 17.44
N GLY A 174 -14.11 -3.48 16.48
CA GLY A 174 -13.48 -2.86 15.30
C GLY A 174 -14.48 -2.32 14.28
N LEU A 175 -15.77 -2.63 14.39
CA LEU A 175 -16.79 -2.21 13.40
C LEU A 175 -16.92 -0.69 13.30
N LYS A 176 -16.60 0.07 14.35
CA LYS A 176 -16.59 1.53 14.26
C LYS A 176 -15.50 2.01 13.29
N ALA A 177 -14.27 1.51 13.42
CA ALA A 177 -13.19 1.87 12.51
C ALA A 177 -13.51 1.54 11.05
N TRP A 178 -14.22 0.41 10.80
CA TRP A 178 -14.73 0.10 9.46
C TRP A 178 -15.76 1.11 8.96
N GLN A 179 -16.68 1.55 9.80
CA GLN A 179 -17.66 2.57 9.42
C GLN A 179 -17.00 3.93 9.15
N ASP A 180 -16.01 4.33 9.95
CA ASP A 180 -15.24 5.54 9.74
C ASP A 180 -14.47 5.48 8.41
N TYR A 181 -13.87 4.33 8.09
CA TYR A 181 -13.21 4.09 6.80
C TYR A 181 -14.20 4.16 5.61
N LEU A 182 -15.38 3.58 5.73
CA LEU A 182 -16.40 3.67 4.68
C LEU A 182 -16.94 5.11 4.51
N ASP A 183 -17.03 5.89 5.59
CA ASP A 183 -17.37 7.31 5.51
C ASP A 183 -16.26 8.11 4.79
N TRP A 184 -14.99 7.79 5.05
CA TRP A 184 -13.88 8.34 4.29
C TRP A 184 -13.99 8.01 2.80
N MET A 185 -14.30 6.75 2.43
CA MET A 185 -14.52 6.38 1.02
C MET A 185 -15.64 7.19 0.36
N MET A 186 -16.75 7.44 1.08
CA MET A 186 -17.84 8.28 0.57
C MET A 186 -17.41 9.74 0.41
N ALA A 187 -16.59 10.27 1.32
CA ALA A 187 -16.03 11.61 1.21
C ALA A 187 -15.05 11.77 0.04
N GLN A 188 -14.31 10.69 -0.26
CA GLN A 188 -13.42 10.57 -1.40
C GLN A 188 -14.12 10.10 -2.69
N LYS A 189 -15.45 9.93 -2.66
CA LYS A 189 -16.29 9.57 -3.80
C LYS A 189 -15.91 8.25 -4.49
N GLN A 190 -15.40 7.30 -3.70
CA GLN A 190 -15.13 5.94 -4.13
C GLN A 190 -16.40 5.08 -4.08
N ASN A 191 -16.50 4.08 -4.96
CA ASN A 191 -17.67 3.21 -5.08
C ASN A 191 -17.35 1.71 -4.94
N TYR A 192 -16.09 1.34 -4.76
CA TYR A 192 -15.68 -0.06 -4.65
C TYR A 192 -14.58 -0.26 -3.61
N ILE A 193 -14.70 -1.31 -2.79
CA ILE A 193 -13.61 -1.80 -1.95
C ILE A 193 -13.41 -3.29 -2.15
N GLU A 194 -12.16 -3.75 -2.15
CA GLU A 194 -11.83 -5.16 -1.97
C GLU A 194 -10.71 -5.35 -0.96
N TRP A 195 -10.57 -6.58 -0.48
CA TRP A 195 -9.43 -7.02 0.31
C TRP A 195 -9.19 -8.50 0.07
N MET A 196 -7.97 -8.96 0.34
CA MET A 196 -7.65 -10.38 0.26
C MET A 196 -8.13 -11.13 1.50
N LEU A 197 -8.73 -12.31 1.31
CA LEU A 197 -8.97 -13.22 2.43
C LEU A 197 -7.75 -14.08 2.69
N LEU A 198 -7.40 -14.19 3.97
CA LEU A 198 -6.33 -15.05 4.44
C LEU A 198 -6.85 -16.38 4.94
N ALA A 199 -6.03 -17.40 4.82
CA ALA A 199 -6.22 -18.73 5.35
C ALA A 199 -5.72 -18.81 6.81
N ASP A 200 -6.40 -19.58 7.66
CA ASP A 200 -6.05 -19.78 9.07
C ASP A 200 -4.95 -20.85 9.15
N ARG A 201 -3.69 -20.42 8.99
CA ARG A 201 -2.54 -21.33 8.93
C ARG A 201 -1.92 -21.64 10.29
N HIS A 202 -2.24 -20.86 11.33
CA HIS A 202 -1.68 -21.02 12.67
C HIS A 202 -2.46 -21.99 13.55
N SER A 203 -3.78 -22.13 13.35
CA SER A 203 -4.63 -22.96 14.21
C SER A 203 -4.99 -24.29 13.56
N SER A 204 -4.33 -25.37 14.00
CA SER A 204 -4.82 -26.74 13.73
C SER A 204 -6.13 -27.07 14.46
N LYS A 205 -6.62 -26.16 15.33
CA LYS A 205 -7.75 -26.39 16.24
C LYS A 205 -9.06 -25.76 15.76
N THR A 206 -9.03 -24.80 14.84
CA THR A 206 -10.22 -24.07 14.39
C THR A 206 -10.35 -24.13 12.87
N ASN A 207 -11.42 -24.75 12.37
CA ASN A 207 -11.78 -24.70 10.95
C ASN A 207 -12.44 -23.34 10.61
N PHE A 208 -11.76 -22.23 10.94
CA PHE A 208 -12.36 -20.89 10.87
C PHE A 208 -12.50 -20.37 9.43
N GLU A 209 -11.57 -20.75 8.55
CA GLU A 209 -11.42 -20.22 7.18
C GLU A 209 -12.72 -20.10 6.40
N LEU A 210 -13.53 -21.17 6.44
CA LEU A 210 -14.80 -21.30 5.72
C LEU A 210 -15.98 -21.52 6.68
N SER A 211 -15.79 -21.20 7.97
CA SER A 211 -16.80 -21.39 9.02
C SER A 211 -18.02 -20.47 8.84
N ASP A 212 -19.12 -20.88 9.46
CA ASP A 212 -20.35 -20.07 9.56
C ASP A 212 -20.09 -18.74 10.29
N GLU A 213 -19.23 -18.76 11.31
CA GLU A 213 -18.85 -17.57 12.06
C GLU A 213 -18.14 -16.55 11.17
N ARG A 214 -17.12 -16.97 10.41
CA ARG A 214 -16.41 -16.08 9.49
C ARG A 214 -17.34 -15.56 8.41
N ARG A 215 -18.18 -16.43 7.84
CA ARG A 215 -19.19 -16.04 6.85
C ARG A 215 -20.13 -14.96 7.38
N GLU A 216 -20.63 -15.10 8.60
CA GLU A 216 -21.50 -14.07 9.21
C GLU A 216 -20.77 -12.76 9.48
N ARG A 217 -19.52 -12.81 9.96
CA ARG A 217 -18.68 -11.61 10.14
C ARG A 217 -18.47 -10.86 8.82
N LEU A 218 -18.15 -11.58 7.75
CA LEU A 218 -18.00 -11.02 6.41
C LEU A 218 -19.32 -10.41 5.90
N ARG A 219 -20.46 -11.08 6.10
CA ARG A 219 -21.79 -10.54 5.74
C ARG A 219 -22.08 -9.21 6.43
N ILE A 220 -21.69 -9.05 7.69
CA ILE A 220 -21.86 -7.80 8.44
C ILE A 220 -21.00 -6.68 7.84
N LEU A 221 -19.73 -6.96 7.50
CA LEU A 221 -18.82 -5.99 6.89
C LEU A 221 -19.32 -5.54 5.52
N VAL A 222 -19.72 -6.50 4.67
CA VAL A 222 -20.27 -6.24 3.34
C VAL A 222 -21.57 -5.44 3.43
N ALA A 223 -22.49 -5.80 4.32
CA ALA A 223 -23.74 -5.08 4.50
C ALA A 223 -23.52 -3.61 4.94
N ALA A 224 -22.47 -3.33 5.72
CA ALA A 224 -22.13 -1.97 6.11
C ALA A 224 -21.67 -1.10 4.93
N ALA A 225 -20.96 -1.68 3.96
CA ALA A 225 -20.56 -1.02 2.72
C ALA A 225 -21.75 -0.84 1.76
N HIS A 226 -22.57 -1.89 1.58
CA HIS A 226 -23.80 -1.82 0.78
C HIS A 226 -24.79 -0.76 1.29
N ALA A 227 -24.84 -0.52 2.61
CA ALA A 227 -25.67 0.53 3.20
C ALA A 227 -25.28 1.96 2.73
N ARG A 228 -24.05 2.14 2.23
CA ARG A 228 -23.54 3.38 1.61
C ARG A 228 -23.55 3.32 0.07
N GLY A 229 -23.98 2.19 -0.50
CA GLY A 229 -23.95 1.91 -1.93
C GLY A 229 -22.57 1.54 -2.48
N ILE A 230 -21.61 1.24 -1.61
CA ILE A 230 -20.26 0.82 -2.02
C ILE A 230 -20.31 -0.67 -2.39
N GLU A 231 -19.85 -1.01 -3.59
CA GLU A 231 -19.69 -2.39 -4.06
C GLU A 231 -18.49 -3.03 -3.37
N VAL A 232 -18.57 -4.33 -3.09
CA VAL A 232 -17.55 -5.05 -2.31
C VAL A 232 -17.01 -6.25 -3.07
N GLY A 233 -15.72 -6.22 -3.37
CA GLY A 233 -14.98 -7.36 -3.90
C GLY A 233 -14.23 -8.13 -2.83
N VAL A 234 -13.76 -9.30 -3.23
CA VAL A 234 -12.82 -10.09 -2.45
C VAL A 234 -11.73 -10.62 -3.37
N ASP A 235 -10.48 -10.42 -2.98
CA ASP A 235 -9.35 -11.01 -3.67
C ASP A 235 -9.09 -12.42 -3.14
N VAL A 236 -9.15 -13.39 -4.04
CA VAL A 236 -8.92 -14.82 -3.79
C VAL A 236 -8.13 -15.41 -4.97
N PRO A 237 -6.81 -15.58 -4.85
CA PRO A 237 -6.01 -16.17 -5.90
C PRO A 237 -6.45 -17.60 -6.23
N LEU A 238 -6.15 -18.07 -7.44
CA LEU A 238 -6.37 -19.48 -7.76
C LEU A 238 -5.43 -20.39 -6.97
N SER A 239 -4.13 -20.08 -6.95
CA SER A 239 -3.11 -20.96 -6.37
C SER A 239 -1.93 -20.23 -5.71
N LEU A 240 -2.11 -18.97 -5.29
CA LEU A 240 -1.03 -18.20 -4.68
C LEU A 240 -0.57 -18.88 -3.38
N LYS A 241 0.74 -18.94 -3.18
CA LYS A 241 1.36 -19.53 -1.98
C LYS A 241 1.81 -18.48 -0.98
N GLN A 242 1.96 -17.22 -1.41
CA GLN A 242 2.47 -16.15 -0.57
C GLN A 242 1.47 -15.71 0.51
N GLN A 243 2.03 -15.33 1.67
CA GLN A 243 1.37 -14.52 2.70
C GLN A 243 -0.02 -15.01 3.13
N HIS A 244 -0.19 -16.33 3.25
CA HIS A 244 -1.42 -16.98 3.71
C HIS A 244 -2.67 -16.73 2.86
N ALA A 245 -2.58 -16.44 1.57
CA ALA A 245 -3.76 -16.23 0.74
C ALA A 245 -4.77 -17.41 0.80
N LEU A 246 -6.07 -17.10 0.83
CA LEU A 246 -7.17 -18.05 0.73
C LEU A 246 -7.42 -18.40 -0.74
N ASN A 247 -6.92 -19.56 -1.18
CA ASN A 247 -6.98 -19.96 -2.59
C ASN A 247 -8.35 -20.49 -3.04
N LEU A 248 -8.77 -20.20 -4.27
CA LEU A 248 -9.90 -20.88 -4.93
C LEU A 248 -9.59 -22.35 -5.24
N LEU A 249 -8.31 -22.70 -5.45
CA LEU A 249 -7.84 -24.07 -5.66
C LEU A 249 -6.79 -24.45 -4.60
N PRO A 250 -7.21 -24.83 -3.38
CA PRO A 250 -6.28 -25.15 -2.29
C PRO A 250 -5.50 -26.44 -2.53
N SER A 251 -6.10 -27.41 -3.24
CA SER A 251 -5.55 -28.75 -3.46
C SER A 251 -5.70 -29.13 -4.93
N PRO A 252 -4.75 -28.74 -5.80
CA PRO A 252 -4.77 -29.11 -7.21
C PRO A 252 -4.77 -30.64 -7.39
N GLY A 253 -5.60 -31.13 -8.30
CA GLY A 253 -5.75 -32.55 -8.60
C GLY A 253 -6.25 -32.78 -10.03
N ARG A 254 -7.14 -33.76 -10.20
CA ARG A 254 -7.78 -34.03 -11.50
C ARG A 254 -8.63 -32.83 -11.92
N GLN A 255 -8.69 -32.57 -13.23
CA GLN A 255 -9.41 -31.41 -13.78
C GLN A 255 -10.81 -31.23 -13.19
N SER A 256 -11.69 -32.25 -13.28
CA SER A 256 -13.06 -32.15 -12.74
C SER A 256 -13.12 -31.83 -11.24
N HIS A 257 -12.12 -32.24 -10.47
CA HIS A 257 -12.02 -31.91 -9.04
C HIS A 257 -11.55 -30.47 -8.82
N ASN A 258 -10.66 -29.94 -9.67
CA ASN A 258 -10.27 -28.54 -9.63
C ASN A 258 -11.47 -27.63 -9.92
N GLU A 259 -12.23 -27.96 -10.97
CA GLU A 259 -13.42 -27.20 -11.36
C GLU A 259 -14.45 -27.14 -10.23
N GLU A 260 -14.75 -28.27 -9.58
CA GLU A 260 -15.70 -28.31 -8.47
C GLU A 260 -15.19 -27.54 -7.24
N GLN A 261 -13.89 -27.61 -6.92
CA GLN A 261 -13.31 -26.83 -5.82
C GLN A 261 -13.48 -25.32 -6.05
N VAL A 262 -13.15 -24.84 -7.26
CA VAL A 262 -13.31 -23.43 -7.63
C VAL A 262 -14.77 -23.02 -7.52
N ARG A 263 -15.69 -23.79 -8.11
CA ARG A 263 -17.13 -23.49 -8.04
C ARG A 263 -17.65 -23.44 -6.61
N ALA A 264 -17.29 -24.42 -5.78
CA ALA A 264 -17.71 -24.48 -4.39
C ALA A 264 -17.21 -23.26 -3.58
N ARG A 265 -15.97 -22.83 -3.79
CA ARG A 265 -15.42 -21.65 -3.11
C ARG A 265 -16.04 -20.34 -3.60
N VAL A 266 -16.27 -20.20 -4.92
CA VAL A 266 -17.02 -19.04 -5.47
C VAL A 266 -18.42 -18.95 -4.86
N ARG A 267 -19.15 -20.08 -4.74
CA ARG A 267 -20.47 -20.11 -4.08
C ARG A 267 -20.40 -19.69 -2.61
N TRP A 268 -19.37 -20.13 -1.88
CA TRP A 268 -19.18 -19.73 -0.48
C TRP A 268 -18.96 -18.22 -0.37
N LEU A 269 -18.09 -17.63 -1.20
CA LEU A 269 -17.82 -16.19 -1.21
C LEU A 269 -19.07 -15.38 -1.56
N ARG A 270 -19.85 -15.81 -2.55
CA ARG A 270 -21.16 -15.19 -2.85
C ARG A 270 -22.12 -15.26 -1.67
N SER A 271 -22.07 -16.33 -0.87
CA SER A 271 -22.89 -16.44 0.35
C SER A 271 -22.48 -15.46 1.45
N CYS A 272 -21.23 -14.96 1.43
CA CYS A 272 -20.75 -13.86 2.28
C CYS A 272 -21.26 -12.48 1.83
N GLY A 273 -21.85 -12.37 0.64
CA GLY A 273 -22.42 -11.14 0.10
C GLY A 273 -21.50 -10.37 -0.86
N PHE A 274 -20.29 -10.86 -1.12
CA PHE A 274 -19.37 -10.21 -2.07
C PHE A 274 -19.99 -10.08 -3.47
N ASP A 275 -19.78 -8.91 -4.07
CA ASP A 275 -20.27 -8.57 -5.40
C ASP A 275 -19.31 -9.03 -6.49
N HIS A 276 -18.00 -8.89 -6.27
CA HIS A 276 -16.96 -9.11 -7.30
C HIS A 276 -15.82 -9.98 -6.75
N LEU A 277 -15.01 -10.54 -7.65
CA LEU A 277 -13.83 -11.33 -7.29
C LEU A 277 -12.58 -10.71 -7.92
N GLY A 278 -11.59 -10.40 -7.08
CA GLY A 278 -10.21 -10.18 -7.49
C GLY A 278 -9.45 -11.50 -7.52
N THR A 279 -8.45 -11.61 -8.38
CA THR A 279 -7.54 -12.77 -8.38
C THR A 279 -6.21 -12.42 -9.04
N GLU A 280 -5.22 -13.27 -8.81
CA GLU A 280 -3.89 -13.21 -9.43
C GLU A 280 -3.46 -14.61 -9.90
N LEU A 281 -2.50 -14.61 -10.83
CA LEU A 281 -2.18 -15.80 -11.63
C LEU A 281 -1.00 -16.61 -11.05
N GLY A 282 -0.02 -15.93 -10.43
CA GLY A 282 1.21 -16.55 -9.95
C GLY A 282 1.02 -17.44 -8.73
N THR A 283 2.00 -18.30 -8.45
CA THR A 283 2.16 -18.85 -7.08
C THR A 283 2.88 -17.88 -6.16
N THR A 284 3.66 -16.97 -6.74
CA THR A 284 4.22 -15.77 -6.12
C THR A 284 4.18 -14.64 -7.15
N GLU A 285 4.50 -13.41 -6.74
CA GLU A 285 4.69 -12.26 -7.66
C GLU A 285 5.79 -12.50 -8.71
N PHE A 286 6.70 -13.44 -8.47
CA PHE A 286 7.85 -13.77 -9.32
C PHE A 286 7.74 -15.12 -10.03
N THR A 287 6.76 -15.95 -9.69
CA THR A 287 6.67 -17.32 -10.19
C THR A 287 5.31 -17.64 -10.77
N ARG A 288 5.34 -18.34 -11.90
CA ARG A 288 4.12 -18.86 -12.53
C ARG A 288 3.39 -19.84 -11.61
N GLY A 289 2.07 -19.87 -11.73
CA GLY A 289 1.23 -20.83 -11.03
C GLY A 289 1.01 -22.11 -11.81
N LEU A 290 -0.26 -22.44 -12.01
CA LEU A 290 -0.71 -23.58 -12.80
C LEU A 290 -0.20 -23.50 -14.26
N HIS A 291 -0.24 -24.63 -14.98
CA HIS A 291 -0.04 -24.62 -16.44
C HIS A 291 -0.98 -23.60 -17.10
N ALA A 292 -0.48 -22.84 -18.08
CA ALA A 292 -1.20 -21.70 -18.66
C ALA A 292 -2.59 -22.07 -19.20
N ALA A 293 -2.72 -23.20 -19.90
CA ALA A 293 -4.01 -23.67 -20.40
C ALA A 293 -5.02 -24.00 -19.29
N GLU A 294 -4.55 -24.51 -18.15
CA GLU A 294 -5.40 -24.78 -16.99
C GLU A 294 -5.80 -23.48 -16.29
N MET A 295 -4.87 -22.52 -16.17
CA MET A 295 -5.16 -21.20 -15.61
C MET A 295 -6.27 -20.49 -16.39
N VAL A 296 -6.18 -20.44 -17.73
CA VAL A 296 -7.24 -19.86 -18.59
C VAL A 296 -8.58 -20.57 -18.38
N ARG A 297 -8.58 -21.91 -18.30
CA ARG A 297 -9.79 -22.71 -18.07
C ARG A 297 -10.45 -22.35 -16.74
N LEU A 298 -9.68 -22.30 -15.66
CA LEU A 298 -10.20 -22.00 -14.32
C LEU A 298 -10.68 -20.54 -14.21
N LEU A 299 -10.02 -19.59 -14.88
CA LEU A 299 -10.54 -18.21 -14.99
C LEU A 299 -11.91 -18.16 -15.65
N ASN A 300 -12.11 -18.91 -16.74
CA ASN A 300 -13.42 -19.00 -17.40
C ASN A 300 -14.48 -19.60 -16.48
N ILE A 301 -14.14 -20.64 -15.72
CA ILE A 301 -15.05 -21.28 -14.76
C ILE A 301 -15.41 -20.33 -13.61
N THR A 302 -14.42 -19.58 -13.10
CA THR A 302 -14.66 -18.55 -12.09
C THR A 302 -15.63 -17.49 -12.61
N GLN A 303 -15.43 -16.98 -13.83
CA GLN A 303 -16.32 -16.00 -14.44
C GLN A 303 -17.72 -16.56 -14.71
N GLU A 304 -17.82 -17.81 -15.17
CA GLU A 304 -19.10 -18.50 -15.39
C GLU A 304 -19.91 -18.65 -14.09
N GLU A 305 -19.28 -19.13 -13.02
CA GLU A 305 -19.92 -19.35 -11.72
C GLU A 305 -20.29 -18.03 -11.03
N LEU A 306 -19.49 -16.98 -11.23
CA LEU A 306 -19.75 -15.65 -10.71
C LEU A 306 -20.91 -14.97 -11.47
N GLY A 307 -21.04 -15.20 -12.78
CA GLY A 307 -22.13 -14.71 -13.62
C GLY A 307 -21.87 -13.31 -14.20
N PRO A 308 -22.82 -12.36 -14.11
CA PRO A 308 -22.65 -11.02 -14.69
C PRO A 308 -21.70 -10.09 -13.90
N GLN A 309 -21.28 -10.50 -12.72
CA GLN A 309 -20.35 -9.76 -11.87
C GLN A 309 -18.91 -9.84 -12.38
N LYS A 310 -18.07 -8.90 -11.94
CA LYS A 310 -16.71 -8.73 -12.47
C LYS A 310 -15.74 -9.70 -11.79
N VAL A 311 -14.99 -10.44 -12.60
CA VAL A 311 -13.70 -11.00 -12.19
C VAL A 311 -12.61 -10.02 -12.60
N LEU A 312 -11.83 -9.55 -11.64
CA LEU A 312 -10.69 -8.67 -11.85
C LEU A 312 -9.40 -9.48 -11.71
N VAL A 313 -8.52 -9.41 -12.71
CA VAL A 313 -7.25 -10.16 -12.71
C VAL A 313 -6.06 -9.20 -12.69
N LYS A 314 -5.20 -9.35 -11.68
CA LYS A 314 -3.93 -8.61 -11.56
C LYS A 314 -2.98 -9.00 -12.70
N ASN A 315 -2.62 -8.01 -13.52
CA ASN A 315 -1.56 -8.12 -14.51
C ASN A 315 -0.29 -7.53 -13.89
N HIS A 316 0.45 -8.36 -13.15
CA HIS A 316 1.66 -7.92 -12.45
C HIS A 316 2.74 -7.43 -13.42
N CYS A 317 3.51 -6.42 -13.01
CA CYS A 317 4.64 -5.89 -13.79
C CYS A 317 5.87 -6.81 -13.85
N SER A 318 5.84 -8.00 -13.24
CA SER A 318 7.02 -8.85 -13.14
C SER A 318 7.37 -9.49 -14.49
N THR A 319 8.68 -9.61 -14.73
CA THR A 319 9.26 -10.09 -15.99
C THR A 319 9.70 -11.55 -15.88
N ASN A 320 10.17 -12.13 -16.99
CA ASN A 320 10.72 -13.49 -17.08
C ASN A 320 9.77 -14.63 -16.67
N GLN A 321 8.46 -14.39 -16.71
CA GLN A 321 7.45 -15.42 -16.52
C GLN A 321 6.75 -15.68 -17.86
N TYR A 322 6.90 -16.87 -18.42
CA TYR A 322 6.40 -17.20 -19.76
C TYR A 322 5.19 -18.15 -19.70
N ALA A 323 4.16 -17.87 -20.49
CA ALA A 323 2.98 -18.72 -20.67
C ALA A 323 3.18 -19.68 -21.86
N ASP A 324 3.78 -20.85 -21.59
CA ASP A 324 4.00 -21.90 -22.58
C ASP A 324 2.72 -22.21 -23.38
N GLY A 325 2.81 -22.17 -24.72
CA GLY A 325 1.70 -22.43 -25.63
C GLY A 325 0.83 -21.21 -25.96
N PHE A 326 1.15 -20.02 -25.43
CA PHE A 326 0.47 -18.77 -25.74
C PHE A 326 1.44 -17.75 -26.36
N THR A 327 1.07 -17.22 -27.52
CA THR A 327 1.84 -16.17 -28.22
C THR A 327 1.34 -14.79 -27.80
N ASP A 328 2.25 -13.82 -27.70
CA ASP A 328 1.86 -12.44 -27.48
C ASP A 328 0.98 -11.93 -28.64
N PRO A 329 -0.26 -11.45 -28.38
CA PRO A 329 -1.18 -11.02 -29.43
C PRO A 329 -0.84 -9.62 -30.00
N ARG A 330 0.12 -8.90 -29.43
CA ARG A 330 0.52 -7.57 -29.92
C ARG A 330 1.29 -7.71 -31.24
N PRO A 331 0.93 -6.98 -32.32
CA PRO A 331 1.56 -7.14 -33.64
C PRO A 331 3.08 -6.95 -33.67
N SER A 332 3.63 -6.13 -32.77
CA SER A 332 5.08 -5.87 -32.66
C SER A 332 5.83 -6.89 -31.79
N HIS A 333 5.15 -7.92 -31.28
CA HIS A 333 5.72 -8.96 -30.42
C HIS A 333 5.50 -10.32 -31.10
N SER A 334 6.57 -11.12 -31.21
CA SER A 334 6.52 -12.46 -31.84
C SER A 334 6.94 -13.57 -30.89
N GLY A 335 6.99 -13.28 -29.59
CA GLY A 335 7.45 -14.18 -28.54
C GLY A 335 6.34 -14.86 -27.76
N VAL A 336 6.75 -15.67 -26.78
CA VAL A 336 5.86 -16.26 -25.78
C VAL A 336 5.29 -15.15 -24.91
N LEU A 337 3.99 -15.22 -24.62
CA LEU A 337 3.29 -14.25 -23.78
C LEU A 337 3.88 -14.24 -22.36
N ASN A 338 3.96 -13.04 -21.76
CA ASN A 338 4.17 -12.92 -20.31
C ASN A 338 3.00 -13.60 -19.56
N PHE A 339 3.29 -14.49 -18.61
CA PHE A 339 2.28 -15.22 -17.84
C PHE A 339 1.28 -14.30 -17.14
N ASN A 340 1.72 -13.11 -16.72
CA ASN A 340 0.86 -12.10 -16.09
C ASN A 340 -0.22 -11.51 -17.02
N TYR A 341 -0.16 -11.78 -18.34
CA TYR A 341 -1.08 -11.26 -19.35
C TYR A 341 -2.08 -12.32 -19.86
N LEU A 342 -2.04 -13.51 -19.25
CA LEU A 342 -2.76 -14.70 -19.70
C LEU A 342 -4.29 -14.54 -19.66
N ASN A 343 -4.80 -13.66 -18.80
CA ASN A 343 -6.23 -13.37 -18.72
C ASN A 343 -6.83 -12.80 -20.02
N TYR A 344 -6.01 -12.27 -20.93
CA TYR A 344 -6.44 -11.87 -22.28
C TYR A 344 -7.09 -13.03 -23.06
N PHE A 345 -6.60 -14.25 -22.85
CA PHE A 345 -7.10 -15.46 -23.51
C PHE A 345 -8.30 -16.11 -22.79
N ALA A 346 -8.73 -15.55 -21.66
CA ALA A 346 -9.93 -15.94 -20.93
C ALA A 346 -11.14 -15.07 -21.35
N ASP A 347 -12.30 -15.31 -20.71
CA ASP A 347 -13.58 -14.66 -21.00
C ASP A 347 -13.40 -13.13 -21.20
N PRO A 348 -13.94 -12.55 -22.28
CA PRO A 348 -13.77 -11.13 -22.61
C PRO A 348 -14.31 -10.15 -21.57
N LYS A 349 -15.19 -10.60 -20.66
CA LYS A 349 -15.72 -9.80 -19.56
C LYS A 349 -14.74 -9.63 -18.41
N ILE A 350 -13.72 -10.47 -18.32
CA ILE A 350 -12.71 -10.39 -17.26
C ILE A 350 -11.96 -9.07 -17.38
N VAL A 351 -11.95 -8.33 -16.28
CA VAL A 351 -11.30 -7.03 -16.14
C VAL A 351 -9.81 -7.24 -15.92
N SER A 352 -8.99 -6.61 -16.77
CA SER A 352 -7.55 -6.61 -16.59
C SER A 352 -7.13 -5.48 -15.64
N MET A 353 -6.21 -5.80 -14.72
CA MET A 353 -5.66 -4.84 -13.76
C MET A 353 -4.14 -4.66 -13.95
N PRO A 354 -3.70 -3.85 -14.92
CA PRO A 354 -2.29 -3.47 -15.05
C PRO A 354 -1.79 -2.84 -13.75
N HIS A 355 -0.83 -3.49 -13.10
CA HIS A 355 -0.40 -3.17 -11.76
C HIS A 355 1.05 -2.66 -11.71
N THR A 356 1.21 -1.38 -11.37
CA THR A 356 2.50 -0.76 -11.09
C THR A 356 2.80 -0.84 -9.60
N VAL A 357 4.06 -1.09 -9.26
CA VAL A 357 4.52 -1.22 -7.87
C VAL A 357 5.34 -0.01 -7.43
N GLN A 358 5.37 0.24 -6.13
CA GLN A 358 6.11 1.30 -5.47
C GLN A 358 5.71 2.70 -5.99
N ALA A 359 6.57 3.68 -5.71
CA ALA A 359 6.37 5.07 -6.06
C ALA A 359 6.45 5.39 -7.57
N TYR A 360 6.76 4.42 -8.43
CA TYR A 360 7.01 4.69 -9.84
C TYR A 360 5.72 4.89 -10.64
N SER A 361 5.70 5.90 -11.52
CA SER A 361 4.68 6.05 -12.55
C SER A 361 4.90 5.08 -13.72
N LEU A 362 3.92 5.01 -14.64
CA LEU A 362 4.01 4.30 -15.91
C LEU A 362 5.13 4.80 -16.84
N SER A 363 5.70 5.97 -16.57
CA SER A 363 6.72 6.63 -17.41
C SER A 363 8.09 6.72 -16.74
N ASP A 364 8.18 6.40 -15.45
CA ASP A 364 9.43 6.52 -14.70
C ASP A 364 10.40 5.38 -15.00
N PRO A 365 11.71 5.63 -14.85
CA PRO A 365 12.65 4.56 -14.58
C PRO A 365 12.19 3.82 -13.32
N ALA A 366 11.95 2.53 -13.44
CA ALA A 366 11.45 1.65 -12.38
C ALA A 366 12.32 0.38 -12.33
N PRO A 367 13.56 0.47 -11.78
CA PRO A 367 14.51 -0.64 -11.73
C PRO A 367 14.12 -1.67 -10.65
N THR A 368 12.93 -2.26 -10.80
CA THR A 368 12.27 -3.11 -9.82
C THR A 368 11.50 -4.23 -10.52
N TYR A 369 11.37 -5.39 -9.89
CA TYR A 369 10.71 -6.59 -10.45
C TYR A 369 11.25 -7.01 -11.83
N GLY A 370 12.53 -6.74 -12.07
CA GLY A 370 13.23 -7.06 -13.32
C GLY A 370 12.94 -6.09 -14.47
N ASN A 371 12.32 -4.94 -14.18
CA ASN A 371 12.06 -3.89 -15.16
C ASN A 371 13.19 -2.85 -15.16
N ALA A 372 13.31 -2.12 -16.27
CA ALA A 372 14.01 -0.83 -16.31
C ALA A 372 13.03 0.35 -16.15
N ASP A 373 11.81 0.18 -16.68
CA ASP A 373 10.65 1.07 -16.60
C ASP A 373 9.37 0.22 -16.82
N PHE A 374 8.19 0.83 -16.71
CA PHE A 374 6.91 0.15 -16.96
C PHE A 374 6.37 0.29 -18.40
N SER A 375 7.23 0.51 -19.39
CA SER A 375 6.81 0.68 -20.78
C SER A 375 6.10 -0.54 -21.37
N ASP A 376 6.51 -1.77 -21.04
CA ASP A 376 5.82 -2.99 -21.49
C ASP A 376 4.38 -3.04 -20.96
N LEU A 377 4.19 -2.78 -19.65
CA LEU A 377 2.88 -2.75 -19.02
C LEU A 377 2.01 -1.61 -19.57
N ARG A 378 2.59 -0.44 -19.83
CA ARG A 378 1.91 0.70 -20.48
C ARG A 378 1.45 0.34 -21.89
N ASN A 379 2.32 -0.30 -22.69
CA ASN A 379 1.99 -0.75 -24.04
C ASN A 379 0.92 -1.85 -24.02
N TRP A 380 0.99 -2.77 -23.05
CA TRP A 380 -0.02 -3.78 -22.81
C TRP A 380 -1.38 -3.17 -22.46
N THR A 381 -1.40 -2.16 -21.58
CA THR A 381 -2.61 -1.41 -21.22
C THR A 381 -3.25 -0.76 -22.43
N SER A 382 -2.46 -0.07 -23.26
CA SER A 382 -2.97 0.54 -24.49
C SER A 382 -3.52 -0.50 -25.47
N PHE A 383 -2.83 -1.64 -25.62
CA PHE A 383 -3.30 -2.74 -26.44
C PHE A 383 -4.65 -3.30 -25.97
N LEU A 384 -4.82 -3.53 -24.66
CA LEU A 384 -6.08 -4.02 -24.10
C LEU A 384 -7.26 -3.10 -24.43
N LEU A 385 -7.07 -1.77 -24.29
CA LEU A 385 -8.08 -0.77 -24.61
C LEU A 385 -8.42 -0.76 -26.12
N GLN A 386 -7.43 -0.95 -27.00
CA GLN A 386 -7.64 -1.07 -28.45
C GLN A 386 -8.37 -2.35 -28.84
N GLN A 387 -8.23 -3.42 -28.06
CA GLN A 387 -8.95 -4.69 -28.26
C GLN A 387 -10.32 -4.72 -27.59
N GLY A 388 -10.78 -3.61 -27.01
CA GLY A 388 -12.08 -3.54 -26.35
C GLY A 388 -12.16 -4.31 -25.03
N ARG A 389 -11.01 -4.65 -24.42
CA ARG A 389 -10.97 -5.34 -23.12
C ARG A 389 -11.25 -4.33 -21.99
N PRO A 390 -12.03 -4.69 -20.96
CA PRO A 390 -12.22 -3.83 -19.80
C PRO A 390 -10.94 -3.74 -18.97
N VAL A 391 -10.55 -2.53 -18.61
CA VAL A 391 -9.31 -2.25 -17.87
C VAL A 391 -9.60 -1.36 -16.66
N VAL A 392 -9.08 -1.77 -15.51
CA VAL A 392 -9.01 -0.97 -14.28
C VAL A 392 -7.53 -0.81 -13.93
N PHE A 393 -7.01 0.40 -13.95
CA PHE A 393 -5.61 0.63 -13.58
C PHE A 393 -5.39 0.37 -12.09
N TYR A 394 -4.32 -0.34 -11.72
CA TYR A 394 -4.10 -0.81 -10.36
C TYR A 394 -2.79 -0.30 -9.75
N PRO A 395 -2.66 1.02 -9.47
CA PRO A 395 -1.44 1.56 -8.92
C PRO A 395 -1.38 1.46 -7.40
N GLU A 396 -0.17 1.47 -6.86
CA GLU A 396 0.06 1.62 -5.43
C GLU A 396 0.02 3.08 -4.95
N THR A 397 -0.24 3.29 -3.68
CA THR A 397 -0.05 4.60 -3.02
C THR A 397 0.88 4.54 -1.82
N ALA A 398 1.35 3.34 -1.48
CA ALA A 398 2.33 3.03 -0.45
C ALA A 398 2.85 1.59 -0.64
N TYR A 399 4.07 1.30 -0.19
CA TYR A 399 4.71 0.00 -0.25
C TYR A 399 5.38 -0.40 1.07
N TRP A 400 4.79 -1.37 1.75
CA TRP A 400 5.20 -1.68 3.11
C TRP A 400 6.51 -2.46 3.24
N VAL A 401 6.78 -3.46 2.39
CA VAL A 401 7.88 -4.42 2.62
C VAL A 401 9.24 -3.74 2.45
N ASN A 402 9.90 -3.41 3.56
CA ASN A 402 11.26 -2.85 3.67
C ASN A 402 11.60 -1.66 2.75
N TYR A 403 10.59 -0.96 2.21
CA TYR A 403 10.77 0.15 1.26
C TYR A 403 10.40 1.47 1.91
N ASP A 404 9.12 1.69 2.22
CA ASP A 404 8.63 3.00 2.63
C ASP A 404 8.10 3.08 4.08
N ILE A 405 6.89 2.60 4.37
CA ILE A 405 6.22 2.76 5.66
C ILE A 405 6.98 2.04 6.76
N SER A 406 7.53 0.86 6.48
CA SER A 406 8.31 0.12 7.47
C SER A 406 9.66 0.79 7.79
N VAL A 407 10.10 1.77 6.99
CA VAL A 407 11.36 2.54 7.12
C VAL A 407 11.12 4.01 7.53
N PRO A 408 9.89 4.34 7.94
CA PRO A 408 9.24 5.66 7.88
C PRO A 408 9.74 6.66 6.83
N LEU A 409 9.67 6.31 5.54
CA LEU A 409 9.95 7.27 4.46
C LEU A 409 8.68 8.05 4.10
N PHE A 410 8.78 9.37 4.03
CA PHE A 410 7.68 10.24 3.57
C PHE A 410 7.66 10.35 2.05
N LEU A 411 7.12 9.36 1.31
CA LEU A 411 7.06 9.38 -0.16
C LEU A 411 5.69 9.78 -0.72
N ALA A 412 4.70 10.05 0.14
CA ALA A 412 3.35 10.38 -0.29
C ALA A 412 3.25 11.52 -1.34
N PRO A 413 4.10 12.57 -1.33
CA PRO A 413 4.08 13.58 -2.38
C PRO A 413 4.42 13.05 -3.78
N THR A 414 5.45 12.22 -3.93
CA THR A 414 5.78 11.63 -5.25
C THR A 414 4.69 10.66 -5.69
N TYR A 415 4.18 9.79 -4.80
CA TYR A 415 3.04 8.94 -5.13
C TYR A 415 1.86 9.77 -5.67
N ALA A 416 1.47 10.85 -4.97
CA ALA A 416 0.39 11.73 -5.44
C ALA A 416 0.68 12.37 -6.81
N SER A 417 1.92 12.83 -7.05
CA SER A 417 2.35 13.36 -8.35
C SER A 417 2.23 12.31 -9.46
N ASP A 418 2.72 11.12 -9.18
CA ASP A 418 2.84 10.04 -10.16
C ASP A 418 1.45 9.46 -10.49
N ARG A 419 0.52 9.39 -9.52
CA ARG A 419 -0.88 9.04 -9.76
C ARG A 419 -1.63 10.10 -10.59
N VAL A 420 -1.32 11.40 -10.42
CA VAL A 420 -1.88 12.46 -11.30
C VAL A 420 -1.39 12.27 -12.74
N GLU A 421 -0.09 12.01 -12.93
CA GLU A 421 0.50 11.79 -14.25
C GLU A 421 0.00 10.51 -14.92
N ASP A 422 -0.12 9.41 -14.17
CA ASP A 422 -0.64 8.15 -14.67
C ASP A 422 -2.08 8.31 -15.17
N ALA A 423 -2.93 8.99 -14.39
CA ALA A 423 -4.31 9.24 -14.75
C ALA A 423 -4.43 10.02 -16.08
N ASP A 424 -3.62 11.08 -16.24
CA ASP A 424 -3.56 11.85 -17.48
C ASP A 424 -2.99 11.05 -18.66
N SER A 425 -2.00 10.19 -18.40
CA SER A 425 -1.42 9.29 -19.41
C SER A 425 -2.42 8.25 -19.90
N LEU A 426 -3.26 7.72 -18.98
CA LEU A 426 -4.29 6.74 -19.28
C LEU A 426 -5.45 7.36 -20.07
N ASP A 427 -5.93 8.54 -19.70
CA ASP A 427 -6.97 9.25 -20.45
C ASP A 427 -6.54 9.59 -21.89
N ALA A 428 -5.23 9.78 -22.11
CA ALA A 428 -4.67 10.03 -23.43
C ALA A 428 -4.54 8.77 -24.30
N MET A 429 -4.71 7.56 -23.73
CA MET A 429 -4.64 6.32 -24.51
C MET A 429 -5.87 6.18 -25.40
N SER A 430 -5.64 5.97 -26.69
CA SER A 430 -6.71 5.64 -27.64
C SER A 430 -7.16 4.19 -27.46
N GLY A 431 -8.47 3.96 -27.35
CA GLY A 431 -9.08 2.64 -27.23
C GLY A 431 -10.43 2.57 -27.92
N THR A 432 -10.90 1.36 -28.21
CA THR A 432 -12.27 1.14 -28.70
C THR A 432 -13.30 1.20 -27.57
N VAL A 433 -12.83 1.10 -26.32
CA VAL A 433 -13.58 1.30 -25.08
C VAL A 433 -12.82 2.28 -24.19
N PRO A 434 -13.53 3.09 -23.37
CA PRO A 434 -12.87 3.91 -22.36
C PRO A 434 -12.27 3.04 -21.25
N LEU A 435 -11.27 3.58 -20.55
CA LEU A 435 -10.82 3.01 -19.27
C LEU A 435 -12.00 2.93 -18.30
N LEU A 436 -12.17 1.80 -17.62
CA LEU A 436 -13.25 1.63 -16.64
C LEU A 436 -12.99 2.47 -15.38
N GLY A 437 -11.72 2.54 -14.97
CA GLY A 437 -11.24 3.44 -13.93
C GLY A 437 -10.01 2.89 -13.21
N GLN A 438 -9.98 2.99 -11.88
CA GLN A 438 -8.84 2.55 -11.08
C GLN A 438 -9.24 1.83 -9.78
N LEU A 439 -8.34 0.96 -9.34
CA LEU A 439 -8.35 0.34 -8.03
C LEU A 439 -7.07 0.75 -7.32
N ASN A 440 -7.13 1.36 -6.14
CA ASN A 440 -5.93 1.70 -5.40
C ASN A 440 -5.33 0.47 -4.73
N PHE A 441 -4.05 0.17 -4.88
CA PHE A 441 -3.37 -0.79 -4.01
C PHE A 441 -2.89 -0.05 -2.75
N GLU A 442 -3.60 -0.25 -1.65
CA GLU A 442 -3.36 0.46 -0.39
C GLU A 442 -2.64 -0.41 0.64
N SER A 443 -1.52 0.11 1.14
CA SER A 443 -0.67 -0.54 2.16
C SER A 443 -0.61 0.25 3.48
N GLY A 444 -1.70 0.92 3.84
CA GLY A 444 -1.89 1.63 5.11
C GLY A 444 -1.78 3.16 5.02
N TRP A 445 -1.98 3.85 6.16
CA TRP A 445 -2.26 5.31 6.16
C TRP A 445 -1.22 6.20 6.82
N GLN A 446 -0.44 5.65 7.76
CA GLN A 446 0.47 6.42 8.61
C GLN A 446 1.59 7.10 7.82
N TRP A 447 2.40 7.94 8.46
CA TRP A 447 3.52 8.64 7.83
C TRP A 447 3.13 9.49 6.61
N GLY A 448 1.93 10.05 6.63
CA GLY A 448 1.38 10.87 5.56
C GLY A 448 0.83 10.11 4.36
N TYR A 449 0.81 8.77 4.34
CA TYR A 449 0.36 7.99 3.16
C TYR A 449 -1.13 8.13 2.85
N TRP A 450 -1.95 8.53 3.83
CA TRP A 450 -3.34 8.97 3.59
C TRP A 450 -3.43 10.09 2.52
N LEU A 451 -2.38 10.90 2.34
CA LEU A 451 -2.33 11.96 1.32
C LEU A 451 -2.34 11.36 -0.09
N ALA A 452 -1.54 10.32 -0.31
CA ALA A 452 -1.46 9.64 -1.60
C ALA A 452 -2.79 8.95 -1.93
N ASN A 453 -3.40 8.26 -0.95
CA ASN A 453 -4.70 7.61 -1.12
C ASN A 453 -5.79 8.64 -1.47
N SER A 454 -5.83 9.77 -0.76
CA SER A 454 -6.81 10.84 -0.99
C SER A 454 -6.59 11.54 -2.34
N ALA A 455 -5.34 11.78 -2.73
CA ALA A 455 -5.01 12.36 -4.04
C ALA A 455 -5.41 11.43 -5.17
N GLN A 456 -5.11 10.14 -5.05
CA GLN A 456 -5.49 9.10 -6.01
C GLN A 456 -7.01 9.03 -6.18
N ALA A 457 -7.77 8.99 -5.08
CA ALA A 457 -9.23 8.98 -5.15
C ALA A 457 -9.79 10.25 -5.81
N LEU A 458 -9.21 11.42 -5.50
CA LEU A 458 -9.60 12.69 -6.10
C LEU A 458 -9.38 12.72 -7.62
N VAL A 459 -8.22 12.24 -8.11
CA VAL A 459 -7.94 12.25 -9.56
C VAL A 459 -8.78 11.26 -10.35
N ALA A 460 -9.24 10.18 -9.71
CA ALA A 460 -10.24 9.26 -10.27
C ALA A 460 -11.63 9.88 -10.40
N TRP A 461 -11.95 10.85 -9.56
CA TRP A 461 -13.20 11.58 -9.64
C TRP A 461 -13.15 12.72 -10.66
N ARG A 462 -12.04 13.44 -10.75
CA ARG A 462 -11.92 14.63 -11.60
C ARG A 462 -10.49 14.88 -12.04
N ARG A 463 -10.34 15.46 -13.24
CA ARG A 463 -9.04 15.91 -13.73
C ARG A 463 -8.60 17.20 -13.03
N GLU A 464 -7.42 17.18 -12.42
CA GLU A 464 -6.81 18.32 -11.73
C GLU A 464 -5.29 18.28 -11.85
N SER A 465 -4.64 19.45 -11.77
CA SER A 465 -3.19 19.51 -11.54
C SER A 465 -2.85 19.06 -10.12
N LEU A 466 -1.61 18.61 -9.87
CA LEU A 466 -1.16 18.22 -8.53
C LEU A 466 -1.38 19.34 -7.49
N GLN A 467 -1.08 20.59 -7.85
CA GLN A 467 -1.29 21.73 -6.96
C GLN A 467 -2.78 21.94 -6.64
N SER A 468 -3.65 21.85 -7.65
CA SER A 468 -5.09 21.96 -7.47
C SER A 468 -5.64 20.83 -6.59
N ALA A 469 -5.14 19.60 -6.78
CA ALA A 469 -5.51 18.45 -5.97
C ALA A 469 -5.18 18.68 -4.50
N PHE A 470 -3.96 19.12 -4.18
CA PHE A 470 -3.59 19.44 -2.79
C PHE A 470 -4.40 20.59 -2.21
N LEU A 471 -4.64 21.66 -2.97
CA LEU A 471 -5.47 22.78 -2.51
C LEU A 471 -6.90 22.33 -2.17
N ARG A 472 -7.46 21.39 -2.94
CA ARG A 472 -8.80 20.83 -2.70
C ARG A 472 -8.81 19.91 -1.48
N LEU A 473 -7.85 18.99 -1.36
CA LEU A 473 -7.74 18.10 -0.19
C LEU A 473 -7.58 18.89 1.11
N LEU A 474 -6.81 19.97 1.07
CA LEU A 474 -6.52 20.83 2.23
C LEU A 474 -7.56 21.94 2.43
N ARG A 475 -8.74 21.86 1.81
CA ARG A 475 -9.72 22.96 1.80
C ARG A 475 -10.25 23.38 3.17
N PHE A 476 -10.23 22.47 4.14
CA PHE A 476 -10.60 22.73 5.54
C PHE A 476 -9.60 23.68 6.24
N MET A 477 -8.39 23.87 5.68
CA MET A 477 -7.38 24.76 6.25
C MET A 477 -7.60 26.23 5.83
N PRO A 478 -7.17 27.20 6.66
CA PRO A 478 -7.12 28.61 6.28
C PRO A 478 -6.30 28.83 5.00
N GLN A 479 -6.70 29.80 4.17
CA GLN A 479 -6.15 29.99 2.82
C GLN A 479 -4.62 30.13 2.78
N LYS A 480 -4.02 30.95 3.67
CA LYS A 480 -2.58 31.20 3.68
C LYS A 480 -1.74 29.93 3.95
N PRO A 481 -1.92 29.21 5.09
CA PRO A 481 -1.20 27.96 5.33
C PRO A 481 -1.55 26.88 4.31
N ARG A 482 -2.79 26.83 3.80
CA ARG A 482 -3.21 25.91 2.73
C ARG A 482 -2.38 26.07 1.46
N VAL A 483 -2.25 27.29 0.96
CA VAL A 483 -1.48 27.58 -0.26
C VAL A 483 0.00 27.28 -0.06
N ALA A 484 0.56 27.69 1.09
CA ALA A 484 1.96 27.43 1.41
C ALA A 484 2.26 25.92 1.49
N LEU A 485 1.38 25.14 2.12
CA LEU A 485 1.53 23.70 2.24
C LEU A 485 1.37 22.99 0.89
N ALA A 486 0.36 23.33 0.09
CA ALA A 486 0.19 22.75 -1.24
C ALA A 486 1.41 23.01 -2.13
N GLN A 487 1.96 24.23 -2.09
CA GLN A 487 3.19 24.57 -2.82
C GLN A 487 4.39 23.75 -2.33
N LEU A 488 4.57 23.62 -1.01
CA LEU A 488 5.65 22.84 -0.43
C LEU A 488 5.55 21.35 -0.81
N LEU A 489 4.34 20.78 -0.85
CA LEU A 489 4.13 19.38 -1.25
C LEU A 489 4.45 19.14 -2.73
N VAL A 490 4.10 20.08 -3.63
CA VAL A 490 4.49 20.02 -5.04
C VAL A 490 6.01 20.04 -5.20
N GLU A 491 6.69 20.92 -4.46
CA GLU A 491 8.15 20.98 -4.47
C GLU A 491 8.78 19.71 -3.90
N PHE A 492 8.20 19.14 -2.84
CA PHE A 492 8.61 17.86 -2.29
C PHE A 492 8.53 16.74 -3.34
N ALA A 493 7.41 16.63 -4.04
CA ALA A 493 7.22 15.63 -5.10
C ALA A 493 8.26 15.78 -6.22
N ALA A 494 8.53 17.01 -6.65
CA ALA A 494 9.52 17.29 -7.69
C ALA A 494 10.94 16.88 -7.26
N GLU A 495 11.34 17.21 -6.04
CA GLU A 495 12.67 16.85 -5.51
C GLU A 495 12.79 15.34 -5.21
N GLN A 496 11.72 14.70 -4.76
CA GLN A 496 11.66 13.24 -4.61
C GLN A 496 11.86 12.54 -5.94
N ARG A 497 11.09 12.90 -6.97
CA ARG A 497 11.25 12.27 -8.28
C ARG A 497 12.64 12.56 -8.87
N ARG A 498 13.17 13.76 -8.69
CA ARG A 498 14.50 14.13 -9.20
C ARG A 498 15.63 13.33 -8.55
N LEU A 499 15.68 13.28 -7.22
CA LEU A 499 16.78 12.67 -6.47
C LEU A 499 16.59 11.18 -6.22
N LEU A 500 15.38 10.80 -5.77
CA LEU A 500 15.07 9.43 -5.33
C LEU A 500 14.75 8.50 -6.50
N VAL A 501 13.99 8.97 -7.49
CA VAL A 501 13.60 8.14 -8.65
C VAL A 501 14.62 8.25 -9.78
N LYS A 502 14.96 9.47 -10.20
CA LYS A 502 15.82 9.69 -11.37
C LYS A 502 17.31 9.71 -11.06
N GLY A 503 17.73 9.92 -9.80
CA GLY A 503 19.16 10.02 -9.48
C GLY A 503 19.86 11.25 -10.10
N LEU A 504 19.08 12.29 -10.38
CA LEU A 504 19.52 13.49 -11.10
C LEU A 504 19.94 14.58 -10.11
N ARG A 505 21.20 15.03 -10.16
CA ARG A 505 21.72 16.12 -9.33
C ARG A 505 21.43 17.50 -9.93
N ARG A 506 21.61 18.57 -9.15
CA ARG A 506 21.55 19.95 -9.66
C ARG A 506 22.45 20.12 -10.87
N GLY A 507 21.98 20.90 -11.86
CA GLY A 507 22.64 21.05 -13.15
C GLY A 507 22.38 19.91 -14.14
N GLY A 508 21.48 18.97 -13.81
CA GLY A 508 21.10 17.88 -14.72
C GLY A 508 22.12 16.74 -14.79
N VAL A 509 22.99 16.61 -13.79
CA VAL A 509 24.03 15.58 -13.79
C VAL A 509 23.44 14.25 -13.32
N GLN A 510 23.29 13.31 -14.25
CA GLN A 510 22.83 11.96 -13.98
C GLN A 510 23.91 11.18 -13.22
N THR A 511 23.50 10.47 -12.16
CA THR A 511 24.39 9.52 -11.47
C THR A 511 24.49 8.24 -12.31
N PRO A 512 25.69 7.78 -12.69
CA PRO A 512 25.85 6.51 -13.39
C PRO A 512 25.66 5.32 -12.43
N PRO A 513 25.20 4.16 -12.91
CA PRO A 513 25.15 2.94 -12.11
C PRO A 513 26.53 2.56 -11.54
N ALA A 514 26.54 1.94 -10.36
CA ALA A 514 27.77 1.51 -9.73
C ALA A 514 28.42 0.33 -10.49
N PRO A 515 29.76 0.22 -10.49
CA PRO A 515 30.47 -0.90 -11.10
C PRO A 515 29.98 -2.26 -10.58
N GLY A 516 29.47 -3.08 -11.50
CA GLY A 516 28.97 -4.44 -11.19
C GLY A 516 27.68 -4.45 -10.37
N VAL A 517 26.84 -3.41 -10.48
CA VAL A 517 25.54 -3.29 -9.81
C VAL A 517 24.49 -2.84 -10.83
N GLY A 518 23.22 -3.18 -10.61
CA GLY A 518 22.13 -2.81 -11.50
C GLY A 518 21.86 -1.29 -11.57
N PRO A 519 21.05 -0.84 -12.55
CA PRO A 519 20.75 0.58 -12.79
C PRO A 519 20.06 1.26 -11.60
N GLY A 520 19.43 0.50 -10.68
CA GLY A 520 18.88 1.03 -9.44
C GLY A 520 19.91 1.76 -8.57
N SER A 521 21.20 1.40 -8.65
CA SER A 521 22.27 2.02 -7.85
C SER A 521 22.57 3.47 -8.22
N ALA A 522 21.99 3.95 -9.32
CA ALA A 522 22.06 5.34 -9.73
C ALA A 522 21.11 6.26 -8.95
N THR A 523 20.18 5.73 -8.14
CA THR A 523 19.12 6.51 -7.51
C THR A 523 19.32 6.61 -6.01
N ALA A 524 18.88 7.71 -5.39
CA ALA A 524 19.01 7.84 -3.93
C ALA A 524 18.04 6.89 -3.18
N MET A 525 16.93 6.49 -3.81
CA MET A 525 15.94 5.58 -3.22
C MET A 525 16.57 4.25 -2.80
N ALA A 526 17.44 3.69 -3.65
CA ALA A 526 18.16 2.44 -3.39
C ALA A 526 18.92 2.45 -2.04
N TYR A 527 19.35 3.62 -1.58
CA TYR A 527 20.18 3.77 -0.39
C TYR A 527 19.40 4.13 0.87
N ILE A 528 18.24 4.77 0.74
CA ILE A 528 17.43 5.17 1.89
C ILE A 528 16.39 4.13 2.32
N GLN A 529 16.03 3.20 1.43
CA GLN A 529 15.18 2.04 1.76
C GLN A 529 15.83 1.12 2.80
N GLY A 530 15.02 0.23 3.39
CA GLY A 530 15.45 -0.73 4.41
C GLY A 530 16.19 -1.92 3.80
N SER A 531 17.20 -2.42 4.54
CA SER A 531 17.89 -3.69 4.25
C SER A 531 17.23 -4.81 5.04
N GLU A 532 16.64 -5.80 4.38
CA GLU A 532 16.21 -7.05 5.03
C GLU A 532 17.02 -8.21 4.48
N GLY A 533 17.48 -9.11 5.35
CA GLY A 533 18.50 -10.09 4.97
C GLY A 533 18.10 -11.06 3.86
N LEU A 534 16.84 -11.51 3.82
CA LEU A 534 16.33 -12.33 2.73
C LEU A 534 16.14 -11.51 1.45
N SER A 535 15.63 -10.28 1.55
CA SER A 535 15.48 -9.38 0.39
C SER A 535 16.83 -8.97 -0.20
N ASP A 536 17.84 -8.73 0.63
CA ASP A 536 19.21 -8.42 0.22
C ASP A 536 19.86 -9.66 -0.41
N PHE A 537 19.66 -10.84 0.19
CA PHE A 537 20.12 -12.09 -0.38
C PHE A 537 19.45 -12.38 -1.73
N ALA A 538 18.14 -12.19 -1.84
CA ALA A 538 17.39 -12.36 -3.08
C ALA A 538 17.82 -11.33 -4.13
N SER A 539 18.03 -10.07 -3.76
CA SER A 539 18.54 -9.01 -4.66
C SER A 539 19.96 -9.34 -5.15
N LEU A 540 20.79 -9.86 -4.25
CA LEU A 540 22.14 -10.30 -4.57
C LEU A 540 22.15 -11.55 -5.44
N ALA A 541 21.27 -12.51 -5.19
CA ALA A 541 21.09 -13.70 -6.04
C ALA A 541 20.55 -13.29 -7.41
N ALA A 542 19.55 -12.42 -7.47
CA ALA A 542 19.01 -11.77 -8.66
C ALA A 542 20.09 -11.12 -9.52
N ARG A 543 21.03 -10.36 -8.93
CA ARG A 543 22.19 -9.77 -9.63
C ARG A 543 23.02 -10.81 -10.39
N TYR A 544 23.13 -12.04 -9.88
CA TYR A 544 23.92 -13.11 -10.50
C TYR A 544 23.09 -14.11 -11.31
N LEU A 545 21.78 -14.21 -11.06
CA LEU A 545 20.87 -15.21 -11.62
C LEU A 545 19.89 -14.64 -12.65
N GLY A 546 19.78 -13.32 -12.80
CA GLY A 546 18.93 -12.66 -13.79
C GLY A 546 17.43 -12.62 -13.46
N GLU A 547 17.05 -12.99 -12.24
CA GLU A 547 15.69 -12.83 -11.72
C GLU A 547 15.54 -11.43 -11.11
N GLY A 548 14.37 -10.80 -11.24
CA GLY A 548 14.20 -9.39 -10.84
C GLY A 548 14.07 -9.20 -9.32
N ALA A 549 14.88 -8.33 -8.72
CA ALA A 549 14.74 -7.95 -7.31
C ALA A 549 13.51 -7.06 -7.08
N PRO A 550 12.79 -7.20 -5.95
CA PRO A 550 11.63 -6.35 -5.61
C PRO A 550 12.00 -4.89 -5.34
N GLN A 551 13.29 -4.56 -5.22
CA GLN A 551 13.76 -3.22 -4.87
C GLN A 551 14.91 -2.78 -5.78
N PRO A 552 15.11 -1.45 -5.94
CA PRO A 552 16.28 -0.91 -6.59
C PRO A 552 17.57 -1.42 -6.00
N ASP A 553 18.47 -1.78 -6.89
CA ASP A 553 19.74 -2.39 -6.53
C ASP A 553 20.75 -1.40 -5.92
N ARG A 554 21.65 -1.84 -5.04
CA ARG A 554 22.59 -0.94 -4.33
C ARG A 554 23.95 -1.52 -4.03
N VAL A 555 24.93 -0.65 -3.83
CA VAL A 555 26.22 -1.03 -3.20
C VAL A 555 25.99 -1.15 -1.69
N HIS A 556 26.12 -2.33 -1.11
CA HIS A 556 25.99 -2.53 0.33
C HIS A 556 27.22 -2.00 1.09
N PHE A 557 27.05 -1.62 2.37
CA PHE A 557 28.14 -1.07 3.20
C PHE A 557 29.41 -1.94 3.18
N MET A 558 29.23 -3.25 3.32
CA MET A 558 30.30 -4.25 3.30
C MET A 558 31.10 -4.31 1.99
N GLU A 559 30.48 -3.98 0.86
CA GLU A 559 31.14 -3.95 -0.45
C GLU A 559 32.11 -2.75 -0.60
N LEU A 560 32.06 -1.80 0.35
CA LEU A 560 32.97 -0.65 0.39
C LEU A 560 34.19 -0.88 1.28
N TRP A 561 34.19 -1.90 2.17
CA TRP A 561 35.34 -2.17 3.05
C TRP A 561 35.89 -3.61 3.01
N ARG A 562 35.17 -4.62 2.48
CA ARG A 562 35.70 -6.00 2.35
C ARG A 562 36.30 -6.30 0.98
N GLU A 563 37.31 -7.17 0.99
CA GLU A 563 38.08 -7.62 -0.20
C GLU A 563 37.49 -8.85 -0.87
N VAL A 564 36.59 -9.59 -0.20
CA VAL A 564 36.06 -10.84 -0.72
C VAL A 564 34.56 -10.94 -0.42
N PRO A 565 33.74 -11.44 -1.38
CA PRO A 565 32.34 -11.77 -1.13
C PRO A 565 32.19 -12.69 0.09
N SER A 566 31.05 -12.58 0.81
CA SER A 566 30.72 -13.48 1.92
C SER A 566 30.79 -14.95 1.48
N SER A 567 31.03 -15.86 2.42
CA SER A 567 31.11 -17.31 2.13
C SER A 567 29.84 -17.83 1.43
N SER A 568 28.68 -17.25 1.74
CA SER A 568 27.37 -17.52 1.14
C SER A 568 27.31 -17.23 -0.37
N LEU A 569 27.93 -16.14 -0.83
CA LEU A 569 28.06 -15.79 -2.25
C LEU A 569 28.96 -16.79 -3.01
N ARG A 570 30.04 -17.24 -2.36
CA ARG A 570 30.96 -18.22 -2.96
C ARG A 570 30.29 -19.58 -3.17
N LEU A 571 29.39 -19.97 -2.25
CA LEU A 571 28.66 -21.24 -2.33
C LEU A 571 27.66 -21.24 -3.50
N LEU A 572 26.88 -20.17 -3.67
CA LEU A 572 25.95 -20.02 -4.79
C LEU A 572 26.67 -20.09 -6.15
N GLN A 573 27.84 -19.46 -6.24
CA GLN A 573 28.66 -19.45 -7.46
C GLN A 573 29.36 -20.80 -7.72
N ALA A 574 29.73 -21.55 -6.67
CA ALA A 574 30.31 -22.89 -6.79
C ALA A 574 29.32 -23.93 -7.33
N ILE A 575 28.02 -23.76 -7.08
CA ILE A 575 26.97 -24.67 -7.55
C ILE A 575 26.75 -24.59 -9.08
N GLN A 576 27.17 -23.51 -9.76
CA GLN A 576 26.87 -23.28 -11.19
C GLN A 576 27.98 -23.63 -12.19
N GLY A 577 29.20 -23.97 -11.76
CA GLY A 577 30.19 -24.64 -12.63
C GLY A 577 30.63 -23.94 -13.93
N GLY A 578 30.65 -22.59 -13.99
CA GLY A 578 31.07 -21.84 -15.20
C GLY A 578 32.56 -21.43 -15.22
N SER A 579 33.18 -21.35 -16.40
CA SER A 579 34.60 -20.96 -16.59
C SER A 579 34.89 -19.45 -16.54
N ALA A 580 33.88 -18.59 -16.36
CA ALA A 580 34.05 -17.15 -16.10
C ALA A 580 34.44 -16.82 -14.64
N VAL A 581 34.57 -17.87 -13.81
CA VAL A 581 34.74 -17.83 -12.36
C VAL A 581 36.16 -17.44 -11.93
N THR A 582 37.17 -17.63 -12.78
CA THR A 582 38.56 -17.32 -12.45
C THR A 582 38.93 -15.83 -12.56
N ASP A 583 38.29 -15.06 -13.45
CA ASP A 583 38.58 -13.62 -13.61
C ASP A 583 37.90 -12.74 -12.54
N ALA A 584 36.75 -13.18 -12.00
CA ALA A 584 36.05 -12.47 -10.92
C ALA A 584 36.78 -12.57 -9.57
N PHE A 585 37.52 -13.66 -9.33
CA PHE A 585 38.30 -13.87 -8.11
C PHE A 585 39.66 -13.16 -8.12
N LEU A 586 40.23 -12.89 -9.31
CA LEU A 586 41.50 -12.18 -9.47
C LEU A 586 41.33 -10.64 -9.51
N GLY A 587 40.09 -10.14 -9.47
CA GLY A 587 39.77 -8.71 -9.62
C GLY A 587 39.05 -8.04 -8.43
N THR A 588 38.90 -8.71 -7.28
CA THR A 588 38.07 -8.20 -6.17
C THR A 588 38.58 -6.88 -5.59
N ASP A 589 39.90 -6.69 -5.55
CA ASP A 589 40.51 -5.41 -5.18
C ASP A 589 40.17 -4.30 -6.16
N ARG A 590 40.27 -4.59 -7.46
CA ARG A 590 39.98 -3.62 -8.52
C ARG A 590 38.52 -3.17 -8.45
N LEU A 591 37.58 -4.11 -8.27
CA LEU A 591 36.15 -3.79 -8.18
C LEU A 591 35.85 -2.95 -6.93
N ARG A 592 36.43 -3.27 -5.78
CA ARG A 592 36.31 -2.46 -4.56
C ARG A 592 36.84 -1.04 -4.77
N TRP A 593 38.03 -0.89 -5.35
CA TRP A 593 38.59 0.44 -5.65
C TRP A 593 37.72 1.23 -6.62
N GLN A 594 37.20 0.57 -7.67
CA GLN A 594 36.24 1.19 -8.60
C GLN A 594 34.98 1.67 -7.89
N ARG A 595 34.42 0.86 -6.98
CA ARG A 595 33.23 1.23 -6.18
C ARG A 595 33.52 2.36 -5.19
N GLN A 596 34.71 2.41 -4.59
CA GLN A 596 35.12 3.53 -3.73
C GLN A 596 35.31 4.83 -4.53
N SER A 597 35.94 4.77 -5.71
CA SER A 597 36.07 5.91 -6.62
C SER A 597 34.69 6.40 -7.06
N TRP A 598 33.85 5.47 -7.51
CA TRP A 598 32.46 5.76 -7.89
C TRP A 598 31.66 6.36 -6.74
N PHE A 599 31.83 5.86 -5.51
CA PHE A 599 31.19 6.45 -4.33
C PHE A 599 31.59 7.92 -4.17
N GLN A 600 32.88 8.24 -4.24
CA GLN A 600 33.36 9.61 -4.06
C GLN A 600 32.89 10.54 -5.19
N GLU A 601 32.93 10.07 -6.44
CA GLU A 601 32.64 10.87 -7.63
C GLU A 601 31.14 11.06 -7.89
N HIS A 602 30.33 10.07 -7.53
CA HIS A 602 28.93 9.99 -7.96
C HIS A 602 27.94 9.88 -6.78
N LEU A 603 28.07 8.84 -5.95
CA LEU A 603 27.07 8.57 -4.91
C LEU A 603 27.10 9.59 -3.76
N ARG A 604 28.28 9.92 -3.25
CA ARG A 604 28.43 10.86 -2.14
C ARG A 604 27.84 12.24 -2.47
N PRO A 605 28.10 12.85 -3.65
CA PRO A 605 27.39 14.06 -4.05
C PRO A 605 25.87 13.91 -4.13
N LEU A 606 25.35 12.78 -4.64
CA LEU A 606 23.92 12.53 -4.71
C LEU A 606 23.30 12.48 -3.30
N LEU A 607 23.87 11.70 -2.39
CA LEU A 607 23.39 11.57 -1.01
C LEU A 607 23.54 12.87 -0.21
N ALA A 608 24.63 13.63 -0.42
CA ALA A 608 24.82 14.93 0.22
C ALA A 608 23.77 15.95 -0.24
N GLU A 609 23.48 16.01 -1.54
CA GLU A 609 22.43 16.87 -2.08
C GLU A 609 21.04 16.43 -1.61
N THR A 610 20.80 15.12 -1.54
CA THR A 610 19.56 14.51 -1.03
C THR A 610 19.32 14.93 0.42
N ASN A 611 20.32 14.77 1.28
CA ASN A 611 20.26 15.20 2.68
C ASN A 611 20.00 16.71 2.82
N ALA A 612 20.77 17.55 2.11
CA ALA A 612 20.61 19.00 2.18
C ALA A 612 19.22 19.47 1.70
N THR A 613 18.71 18.87 0.63
CA THR A 613 17.42 19.21 0.04
C THR A 613 16.29 18.87 1.00
N PHE A 614 16.22 17.63 1.49
CA PHE A 614 15.15 17.22 2.39
C PHE A 614 15.25 17.86 3.78
N ALA A 615 16.44 18.23 4.25
CA ALA A 615 16.61 19.03 5.47
C ALA A 615 16.07 20.46 5.35
N GLU A 616 16.23 21.13 4.19
CA GLU A 616 15.58 22.44 3.98
C GLU A 616 14.07 22.30 3.84
N LEU A 617 13.60 21.32 3.07
CA LEU A 617 12.16 21.13 2.88
C LEU A 617 11.45 20.76 4.19
N ALA A 618 12.05 19.91 5.04
CA ALA A 618 11.53 19.60 6.37
C ALA A 618 11.47 20.85 7.27
N ARG A 619 12.51 21.69 7.29
CA ARG A 619 12.49 22.97 8.05
C ARG A 619 11.41 23.93 7.55
N ARG A 620 11.05 23.88 6.28
CA ARG A 620 9.96 24.71 5.74
C ARG A 620 8.59 24.26 6.22
N PHE A 621 8.37 22.98 6.48
CA PHE A 621 7.14 22.51 7.15
C PHE A 621 6.99 23.18 8.52
N GLU A 622 8.04 23.22 9.33
CA GLU A 622 8.02 23.83 10.67
C GLU A 622 7.68 25.33 10.66
N ARG A 623 7.92 26.02 9.54
CA ARG A 623 7.62 27.45 9.37
C ARG A 623 6.17 27.73 8.95
N ILE A 624 5.39 26.72 8.57
CA ILE A 624 3.99 26.90 8.19
C ILE A 624 3.13 26.85 9.46
N PRO A 625 2.44 27.93 9.85
CA PRO A 625 1.59 27.96 11.03
C PRO A 625 0.25 27.28 10.72
N ALA A 626 0.26 25.94 10.73
CA ALA A 626 -0.91 25.13 10.45
C ALA A 626 -1.27 24.24 11.66
N PRO A 627 -2.49 24.35 12.20
CA PRO A 627 -2.94 23.48 13.27
C PRO A 627 -3.48 22.15 12.72
N GLY A 628 -3.48 21.11 13.56
CA GLY A 628 -4.19 19.85 13.34
C GLY A 628 -3.29 18.64 13.15
N LYS A 629 -3.82 17.46 13.54
CA LYS A 629 -3.10 16.17 13.53
C LYS A 629 -2.58 15.79 12.14
N ALA A 630 -3.36 16.04 11.09
CA ALA A 630 -2.95 15.75 9.71
C ALA A 630 -1.72 16.57 9.27
N PHE A 631 -1.66 17.86 9.63
CA PHE A 631 -0.48 18.68 9.32
C PHE A 631 0.75 18.23 10.11
N GLN A 632 0.57 17.94 11.41
CA GLN A 632 1.64 17.44 12.27
C GLN A 632 2.22 16.13 11.73
N ASP A 633 1.37 15.23 11.23
CA ASP A 633 1.81 13.99 10.59
C ASP A 633 2.70 14.24 9.37
N LEU A 634 2.32 15.16 8.46
CA LEU A 634 3.15 15.52 7.31
C LEU A 634 4.50 16.14 7.75
N ALA A 635 4.48 17.03 8.73
CA ALA A 635 5.69 17.69 9.24
C ALA A 635 6.66 16.69 9.89
N VAL A 636 6.16 15.79 10.73
CA VAL A 636 6.95 14.72 11.37
C VAL A 636 7.50 13.76 10.31
N SER A 637 6.68 13.38 9.32
CA SER A 637 7.09 12.49 8.24
C SER A 637 8.21 13.12 7.38
N ALA A 638 8.09 14.40 7.04
CA ALA A 638 9.14 15.13 6.33
C ALA A 638 10.45 15.19 7.14
N ARG A 639 10.36 15.41 8.45
CA ARG A 639 11.53 15.39 9.36
C ARG A 639 12.15 14.00 9.45
N MET A 640 11.34 12.94 9.51
CA MET A 640 11.82 11.55 9.49
C MET A 640 12.62 11.22 8.23
N LEU A 641 12.12 11.61 7.04
CA LEU A 641 12.86 11.43 5.79
C LEU A 641 14.19 12.20 5.81
N SER A 642 14.20 13.44 6.30
CA SER A 642 15.45 14.22 6.43
C SER A 642 16.45 13.53 7.35
N LEU A 643 16.01 12.99 8.48
CA LEU A 643 16.87 12.25 9.40
C LEU A 643 17.43 11.00 8.73
N ARG A 644 16.61 10.27 7.95
CA ARG A 644 17.06 9.06 7.25
C ARG A 644 18.18 9.38 6.27
N CYS A 645 18.01 10.44 5.50
CA CYS A 645 19.02 10.89 4.54
C CYS A 645 20.34 11.25 5.23
N SER A 646 20.27 11.91 6.40
CA SER A 646 21.45 12.27 7.20
C SER A 646 22.16 11.02 7.76
N GLN A 647 21.41 10.07 8.31
CA GLN A 647 21.97 8.83 8.84
C GLN A 647 22.68 8.04 7.74
N VAL A 648 21.99 7.79 6.61
CA VAL A 648 22.50 7.01 5.49
C VAL A 648 23.77 7.63 4.92
N LEU A 649 23.79 8.96 4.71
CA LEU A 649 25.00 9.65 4.26
C LEU A 649 26.18 9.42 5.22
N ALA A 650 25.96 9.59 6.53
CA ALA A 650 27.02 9.41 7.52
C ALA A 650 27.54 7.97 7.56
N LEU A 651 26.65 6.98 7.46
CA LEU A 651 26.99 5.56 7.43
C LEU A 651 27.79 5.18 6.17
N TYR A 652 27.40 5.67 4.98
CA TYR A 652 28.16 5.43 3.75
C TYR A 652 29.51 6.16 3.73
N GLU A 653 29.59 7.39 4.24
CA GLU A 653 30.86 8.11 4.40
C GLU A 653 31.81 7.33 5.32
N TYR A 654 31.32 6.82 6.45
CA TYR A 654 32.12 5.96 7.32
C TYR A 654 32.55 4.69 6.58
N SER A 655 31.62 4.03 5.90
CA SER A 655 31.86 2.76 5.22
C SER A 655 32.97 2.85 4.18
N ALA A 656 32.92 3.88 3.32
CA ALA A 656 33.86 4.07 2.23
C ALA A 656 35.22 4.63 2.67
N MET A 657 35.25 5.48 3.71
CA MET A 657 36.43 6.30 4.01
C MET A 657 37.19 5.83 5.25
N CYS A 658 36.54 5.15 6.20
CA CYS A 658 37.12 4.89 7.51
C CYS A 658 37.88 3.58 7.59
N ARG A 659 37.45 2.50 6.93
CA ARG A 659 38.14 1.20 6.94
C ARG A 659 38.51 0.72 8.37
N GLY A 660 37.66 1.00 9.37
CA GLY A 660 37.93 0.69 10.79
C GLY A 660 38.94 1.62 11.49
N LYS A 661 39.40 2.69 10.85
CA LYS A 661 40.31 3.68 11.45
C LYS A 661 39.55 4.61 12.40
N GLU A 662 40.12 4.84 13.57
CA GLU A 662 39.62 5.78 14.58
C GLU A 662 40.13 7.21 14.32
N THR A 663 39.85 7.76 13.13
CA THR A 663 40.13 9.19 12.88
C THR A 663 39.02 10.06 13.46
N GLU A 664 39.31 11.33 13.75
CA GLU A 664 38.31 12.31 14.17
C GLU A 664 37.14 12.40 13.18
N PHE A 665 37.43 12.38 11.87
CA PHE A 665 36.40 12.33 10.83
C PHE A 665 35.48 11.12 11.01
N CYS A 666 36.05 9.93 11.19
CA CYS A 666 35.30 8.68 11.33
C CYS A 666 34.44 8.66 12.59
N GLN A 667 34.98 9.10 13.72
CA GLN A 667 34.24 9.26 14.96
C GLN A 667 33.10 10.28 14.80
N SER A 668 33.32 11.38 14.05
CA SER A 668 32.27 12.37 13.79
C SER A 668 31.09 11.77 13.00
N ARG A 669 31.35 10.87 12.03
CA ARG A 669 30.30 10.25 11.22
C ARG A 669 29.42 9.30 12.06
N LEU A 670 30.04 8.45 12.89
CA LEU A 670 29.28 7.57 13.80
C LEU A 670 28.54 8.34 14.87
N THR A 671 29.14 9.40 15.43
CA THR A 671 28.46 10.29 16.39
C THR A 671 27.25 10.96 15.74
N LEU A 672 27.40 11.47 14.50
CA LEU A 672 26.28 12.03 13.75
C LEU A 672 25.17 11.00 13.54
N SER A 673 25.50 9.80 13.04
CA SER A 673 24.48 8.78 12.75
C SER A 673 23.75 8.29 14.01
N ARG A 674 24.44 8.14 15.15
CA ARG A 674 23.83 7.84 16.46
C ARG A 674 22.90 8.95 16.92
N SER A 675 23.34 10.21 16.83
CA SER A 675 22.52 11.35 17.26
C SER A 675 21.23 11.47 16.43
N VAL A 676 21.32 11.22 15.12
CA VAL A 676 20.19 11.17 14.19
C VAL A 676 19.24 10.02 14.54
N LEU A 677 19.76 8.82 14.82
CA LEU A 677 18.95 7.67 15.24
C LEU A 677 18.20 7.96 16.55
N SER A 678 18.84 8.58 17.53
CA SER A 678 18.17 9.00 18.78
C SER A 678 17.08 10.04 18.53
N ALA A 679 17.33 11.02 17.66
CA ALA A 679 16.32 12.03 17.31
C ALA A 679 15.13 11.42 16.55
N ALA A 680 15.39 10.47 15.66
CA ALA A 680 14.36 9.72 14.95
C ALA A 680 13.52 8.87 15.91
N GLN A 681 14.16 8.20 16.87
CA GLN A 681 13.47 7.37 17.86
C GLN A 681 12.49 8.19 18.69
N ALA A 682 12.91 9.37 19.15
CA ALA A 682 12.03 10.28 19.89
C ALA A 682 10.78 10.69 19.08
N LEU A 683 10.95 10.93 17.77
CA LEU A 683 9.82 11.25 16.88
C LEU A 683 8.89 10.04 16.68
N ALA A 684 9.44 8.84 16.52
CA ALA A 684 8.65 7.62 16.35
C ALA A 684 7.83 7.29 17.60
N GLU A 685 8.38 7.54 18.79
CA GLU A 685 7.69 7.40 20.08
C GLU A 685 6.57 8.44 20.25
N GLU A 686 6.87 9.73 20.02
CA GLU A 686 5.88 10.80 20.05
C GLU A 686 4.73 10.55 19.06
N ARG A 687 5.05 10.04 17.87
CA ARG A 687 4.05 9.79 16.83
C ARG A 687 3.10 8.65 17.22
N ALA A 688 3.59 7.61 17.89
CA ALA A 688 2.80 6.42 18.25
C ALA A 688 1.54 6.77 19.06
N GLU A 689 1.61 7.81 19.90
CA GLU A 689 0.47 8.29 20.70
C GLU A 689 -0.62 8.99 19.87
N HIS A 690 -0.34 9.35 18.61
CA HIS A 690 -1.17 10.23 17.80
C HIS A 690 -1.67 9.59 16.49
N MET A 691 -1.49 8.28 16.30
CA MET A 691 -1.77 7.59 15.03
C MET A 691 -3.26 7.38 14.73
N GLY A 692 -4.16 7.68 15.67
CA GLY A 692 -5.60 7.49 15.46
C GLY A 692 -6.06 6.03 15.56
N LEU A 693 -5.28 5.20 16.25
CA LEU A 693 -5.53 3.76 16.40
C LEU A 693 -6.44 3.46 17.60
N GLU A 694 -6.92 4.46 18.34
CA GLU A 694 -7.76 4.30 19.53
C GLU A 694 -9.13 3.69 19.19
N ALA A 695 -9.59 3.86 17.94
CA ALA A 695 -10.81 3.24 17.43
C ALA A 695 -10.65 1.71 17.22
N LEU A 696 -9.43 1.18 17.29
CA LEU A 696 -9.12 -0.25 17.23
C LEU A 696 -8.94 -0.74 18.67
N ASP A 697 -9.69 -1.76 19.09
CA ASP A 697 -9.75 -2.28 20.48
C ASP A 697 -8.39 -2.53 21.16
N ARG A 698 -7.31 -2.66 20.37
CA ARG A 698 -5.91 -2.73 20.84
C ARG A 698 -4.93 -2.12 19.84
N GLY A 699 -4.96 -0.79 19.67
CA GLY A 699 -4.03 -0.06 18.79
C GLY A 699 -2.53 -0.39 18.98
N THR A 700 -2.12 -0.94 20.13
CA THR A 700 -0.72 -1.33 20.41
C THR A 700 -0.24 -2.52 19.60
N ARG A 701 -1.12 -3.46 19.19
CA ARG A 701 -0.70 -4.63 18.39
C ARG A 701 -0.19 -4.28 17.00
N VAL A 702 -0.60 -3.14 16.48
CA VAL A 702 -0.05 -2.60 15.22
C VAL A 702 1.44 -2.21 15.39
N LEU A 703 1.88 -1.91 16.62
CA LEU A 703 3.24 -1.46 16.96
C LEU A 703 4.12 -2.56 17.57
N GLU A 704 3.54 -3.70 17.96
CA GLU A 704 4.20 -4.75 18.72
C GLU A 704 4.68 -5.91 17.82
N TRP A 705 5.71 -6.62 18.31
CA TRP A 705 5.96 -7.99 17.88
C TRP A 705 4.89 -8.88 18.50
N SER A 706 4.04 -9.52 17.70
CA SER A 706 2.94 -10.31 18.27
C SER A 706 2.54 -11.46 17.36
N GLU A 707 2.49 -12.66 17.94
CA GLU A 707 1.74 -13.79 17.39
C GLU A 707 0.46 -13.99 18.22
N PRO A 708 -0.68 -14.40 17.61
CA PRO A 708 -0.92 -14.59 16.17
C PRO A 708 -1.59 -13.36 15.52
N ILE A 709 -1.15 -13.01 14.31
CA ILE A 709 -1.86 -12.14 13.35
C ILE A 709 -2.17 -13.05 12.14
N PRO A 710 -3.29 -12.93 11.40
CA PRO A 710 -3.61 -13.82 10.28
C PRO A 710 -2.62 -13.79 9.11
N THR A 711 -1.67 -12.85 9.12
CA THR A 711 -0.64 -12.66 8.10
C THR A 711 0.55 -13.59 8.28
N ALA A 712 1.41 -13.73 7.26
CA ALA A 712 2.67 -14.46 7.35
C ALA A 712 3.80 -13.74 8.14
N TYR A 713 3.48 -12.60 8.77
CA TYR A 713 4.43 -11.80 9.53
C TYR A 713 4.19 -11.94 11.03
N SER A 714 5.27 -12.10 11.81
CA SER A 714 5.23 -12.23 13.28
C SER A 714 5.19 -10.88 14.02
N TYR A 715 4.96 -9.77 13.30
CA TYR A 715 4.98 -8.41 13.84
C TYR A 715 3.87 -7.55 13.23
N GLY A 716 3.44 -6.52 13.97
CA GLY A 716 2.43 -5.57 13.53
C GLY A 716 2.93 -4.61 12.44
N TYR A 717 2.00 -4.00 11.70
CA TYR A 717 2.29 -3.14 10.54
C TYR A 717 3.29 -2.01 10.80
N LEU A 718 3.27 -1.40 11.98
CA LEU A 718 4.14 -0.28 12.34
C LEU A 718 5.27 -0.67 13.27
N TRP A 719 5.44 -1.94 13.63
CA TRP A 719 6.51 -2.37 14.54
C TRP A 719 7.90 -1.96 14.02
N ALA A 720 8.20 -2.23 12.76
CA ALA A 720 9.51 -1.88 12.17
C ALA A 720 9.73 -0.36 12.13
N ALA A 721 8.66 0.41 11.91
CA ALA A 721 8.69 1.86 11.90
C ALA A 721 8.88 2.45 13.30
N HIS A 722 8.15 1.92 14.27
CA HIS A 722 8.15 2.39 15.66
C HIS A 722 9.47 2.06 16.37
N THR A 723 10.02 0.87 16.12
CA THR A 723 11.32 0.44 16.67
C THR A 723 12.51 0.97 15.89
N LEU A 724 12.26 1.59 14.73
CA LEU A 724 13.28 1.98 13.74
C LEU A 724 14.22 0.81 13.40
N PHE A 725 13.65 -0.38 13.21
CA PHE A 725 14.38 -1.62 13.03
C PHE A 725 15.48 -1.51 11.96
N TYR A 726 15.13 -1.05 10.75
CA TYR A 726 16.09 -0.92 9.64
C TYR A 726 17.19 0.10 9.92
N TRP A 727 16.90 1.14 10.69
CA TRP A 727 17.87 2.18 11.04
C TRP A 727 18.91 1.67 12.03
N ARG A 728 18.46 0.92 13.04
CA ARG A 728 19.33 0.27 14.03
C ARG A 728 20.17 -0.82 13.37
N ARG A 729 19.55 -1.60 12.49
CA ARG A 729 20.22 -2.64 11.71
C ARG A 729 21.38 -2.06 10.89
N ASP A 730 21.14 -1.01 10.11
CA ASP A 730 22.19 -0.36 9.31
C ASP A 730 23.31 0.20 10.21
N GLN A 731 22.93 0.81 11.34
CA GLN A 731 23.89 1.34 12.32
C GLN A 731 24.81 0.22 12.85
N GLU A 732 24.24 -0.91 13.27
CA GLU A 732 25.01 -2.04 13.79
C GLU A 732 25.88 -2.71 12.73
N MET A 733 25.38 -2.85 11.50
CA MET A 733 26.17 -3.39 10.40
C MET A 733 27.45 -2.58 10.17
N VAL A 734 27.36 -1.26 10.25
CA VAL A 734 28.49 -0.36 10.05
C VAL A 734 29.42 -0.32 11.26
N GLU A 735 28.87 -0.19 12.47
CA GLU A 735 29.67 -0.11 13.70
C GLU A 735 30.43 -1.40 13.99
N GLN A 736 29.79 -2.55 13.77
CA GLN A 736 30.35 -3.86 14.07
C GLN A 736 30.96 -4.54 12.83
N GLN A 737 30.97 -3.86 11.68
CA GLN A 737 31.46 -4.38 10.39
C GLN A 737 30.85 -5.74 10.02
N ILE A 738 29.54 -5.91 10.30
CA ILE A 738 28.79 -7.13 10.01
C ILE A 738 28.66 -7.26 8.50
N ALA A 739 29.05 -8.43 8.00
CA ALA A 739 28.99 -8.81 6.59
C ALA A 739 28.01 -9.95 6.33
N ASP A 740 27.36 -10.42 7.37
CA ASP A 740 26.32 -11.41 7.26
C ASP A 740 25.08 -10.74 6.66
N VAL A 741 24.78 -11.06 5.40
CA VAL A 741 23.60 -10.53 4.70
C VAL A 741 22.32 -10.93 5.43
N CYS A 742 22.30 -12.08 6.10
CA CYS A 742 21.16 -12.59 6.88
C CYS A 742 21.06 -12.00 8.29
N PHE A 743 21.97 -11.09 8.70
CA PHE A 743 21.87 -10.46 10.02
C PHE A 743 20.48 -9.85 10.22
N GLY A 744 19.87 -9.98 11.40
CA GLY A 744 18.56 -9.40 11.69
C GLY A 744 17.44 -9.75 10.71
N ALA A 745 17.45 -10.91 10.04
CA ALA A 745 16.31 -11.32 9.21
C ALA A 745 15.03 -11.40 10.08
N ILE A 746 13.96 -10.71 9.65
CA ILE A 746 12.66 -10.68 10.34
C ILE A 746 11.55 -11.39 9.56
N ASN A 747 11.84 -11.73 8.31
CA ASN A 747 10.92 -12.38 7.38
C ASN A 747 11.14 -13.89 7.39
N ASP A 748 10.08 -14.67 7.60
CA ASP A 748 10.17 -16.13 7.48
C ASP A 748 9.99 -16.56 6.01
N PRO A 749 11.03 -17.12 5.35
CA PRO A 749 10.92 -17.57 3.96
C PRO A 749 9.90 -18.68 3.76
N VAL A 750 9.63 -19.49 4.79
CA VAL A 750 8.66 -20.58 4.74
C VAL A 750 7.24 -20.05 4.81
N GLU A 751 6.97 -19.07 5.67
CA GLU A 751 5.66 -18.42 5.77
C GLU A 751 5.37 -17.49 4.58
N LEU A 752 6.41 -16.85 4.02
CA LEU A 752 6.26 -15.94 2.86
C LEU A 752 6.21 -16.64 1.50
N GLY A 753 6.84 -17.82 1.34
CA GLY A 753 7.07 -18.43 0.03
C GLY A 753 6.41 -19.79 -0.22
N LEU A 754 5.97 -20.51 0.82
CA LEU A 754 5.47 -21.89 0.69
C LEU A 754 4.00 -22.03 1.08
N ALA A 755 3.28 -22.87 0.33
CA ALA A 755 1.87 -23.14 0.54
C ALA A 755 1.61 -23.60 1.99
N GLY A 756 0.78 -22.86 2.72
CA GLY A 756 0.35 -23.21 4.07
C GLY A 756 1.43 -23.03 5.15
N GLY A 757 2.33 -22.06 5.00
CA GLY A 757 3.41 -21.84 5.97
C GLY A 757 4.37 -23.03 6.03
N GLY A 758 4.50 -23.74 4.91
CA GLY A 758 5.31 -24.96 4.81
C GLY A 758 4.76 -26.22 5.49
N GLY A 759 3.71 -26.13 6.30
CA GLY A 759 3.21 -27.26 7.07
C GLY A 759 4.27 -27.93 7.99
N PRO A 760 3.92 -28.99 8.72
CA PRO A 760 4.85 -29.65 9.64
C PRO A 760 6.12 -30.18 8.98
N TRP A 761 6.01 -30.66 7.74
CA TRP A 761 7.14 -31.22 7.00
C TRP A 761 8.13 -30.16 6.53
N ALA A 762 7.70 -29.03 5.95
CA ALA A 762 8.67 -28.02 5.53
C ALA A 762 9.27 -27.28 6.72
N ARG A 763 8.53 -27.11 7.83
CA ARG A 763 9.10 -26.63 9.11
C ARG A 763 10.12 -27.61 9.69
N TRP A 764 9.86 -28.91 9.61
CA TRP A 764 10.85 -29.93 9.97
C TRP A 764 12.07 -29.89 9.03
N ALA A 765 11.86 -29.81 7.72
CA ALA A 765 12.95 -29.73 6.73
C ALA A 765 13.78 -28.45 6.90
N GLN A 766 13.14 -27.31 7.17
CA GLN A 766 13.77 -26.03 7.54
C GLN A 766 14.60 -26.20 8.81
N SER A 767 14.05 -26.82 9.86
CA SER A 767 14.77 -27.09 11.11
C SER A 767 15.98 -28.01 10.90
N VAL A 768 15.84 -29.06 10.08
CA VAL A 768 16.93 -29.97 9.72
C VAL A 768 17.99 -29.26 8.88
N MET A 769 17.60 -28.48 7.87
CA MET A 769 18.53 -27.68 7.06
C MET A 769 19.25 -26.63 7.89
N GLN A 770 18.53 -25.92 8.75
CA GLN A 770 19.11 -24.97 9.70
C GLN A 770 20.11 -25.66 10.63
N SER A 771 19.76 -26.83 11.17
CA SER A 771 20.63 -27.62 12.06
C SER A 771 21.87 -28.16 11.34
N ALA A 772 21.73 -28.58 10.08
CA ALA A 772 22.83 -29.05 9.25
C ALA A 772 23.79 -27.91 8.85
N LEU A 773 23.25 -26.74 8.47
CA LEU A 773 24.02 -25.57 8.01
C LEU A 773 24.60 -24.73 9.16
N SER A 774 24.08 -24.88 10.38
CA SER A 774 24.60 -24.26 11.61
C SER A 774 25.65 -25.12 12.33
N ASN A 775 26.00 -26.29 11.80
CA ASN A 775 27.03 -27.15 12.37
C ASN A 775 28.40 -26.45 12.35
N ARG A 776 29.13 -26.52 13.47
CA ARG A 776 30.46 -25.91 13.68
C ARG A 776 31.49 -26.24 12.59
N LEU A 777 31.34 -27.36 11.88
CA LEU A 777 32.25 -27.79 10.83
C LEU A 777 32.02 -27.09 9.47
N TRP A 778 30.82 -26.54 9.24
CA TRP A 778 30.40 -26.02 7.92
C TRP A 778 29.56 -24.75 8.05
N HIS A 779 29.80 -23.87 9.02
CA HIS A 779 29.00 -22.66 9.24
C HIS A 779 28.72 -21.91 7.93
N VAL A 780 27.50 -22.06 7.40
CA VAL A 780 27.02 -21.31 6.23
C VAL A 780 26.08 -20.23 6.76
N GLU A 781 26.39 -18.96 6.50
CA GLU A 781 25.59 -17.83 7.03
C GLU A 781 24.12 -17.89 6.55
N LEU A 782 23.86 -18.58 5.43
CA LEU A 782 22.52 -18.91 4.92
C LEU A 782 21.58 -19.56 5.95
N ALA A 783 22.11 -20.30 6.94
CA ALA A 783 21.29 -20.91 7.98
C ALA A 783 20.48 -19.87 8.79
N LYS A 784 20.98 -18.63 8.89
CA LYS A 784 20.32 -17.54 9.63
C LYS A 784 19.16 -16.91 8.86
N CYS A 785 19.23 -16.89 7.53
CA CYS A 785 18.10 -16.49 6.67
C CYS A 785 16.95 -17.51 6.71
N LEU A 786 17.21 -18.74 7.18
CA LEU A 786 16.25 -19.85 7.17
C LEU A 786 15.62 -20.13 8.53
N GLY A 787 16.01 -19.45 9.61
CA GLY A 787 15.42 -19.66 10.94
C GLY A 787 14.07 -18.95 11.08
N PRO A 788 13.12 -19.48 11.88
CA PRO A 788 11.91 -18.74 12.22
C PRO A 788 12.29 -17.44 12.95
N PRO A 789 11.72 -16.29 12.57
CA PRO A 789 12.13 -15.02 13.11
C PRO A 789 11.70 -14.91 14.58
N THR A 790 12.64 -14.52 15.45
CA THR A 790 12.36 -14.03 16.80
C THR A 790 12.55 -12.53 16.81
N GLU A 791 11.88 -11.80 17.72
CA GLU A 791 12.08 -10.36 17.85
C GLU A 791 13.59 -10.04 17.97
N PRO A 792 14.17 -9.29 17.00
CA PRO A 792 15.61 -9.10 16.96
C PRO A 792 16.04 -8.15 18.08
N LYS A 793 16.91 -8.65 18.97
CA LYS A 793 17.54 -7.85 20.03
C LYS A 793 18.75 -7.07 19.48
N LEU A 794 18.48 -6.06 18.67
CA LEU A 794 19.48 -5.10 18.22
C LEU A 794 20.00 -4.31 19.45
N GLY A 795 21.32 -4.25 19.63
CA GLY A 795 21.99 -3.48 20.69
C GLY A 795 22.64 -4.30 21.81
N ALA A 796 22.48 -5.63 21.83
CA ALA A 796 23.07 -6.51 22.85
C ALA A 796 24.51 -6.98 22.55
N ALA A 797 25.06 -6.66 21.38
CA ALA A 797 26.34 -7.20 20.91
C ALA A 797 27.58 -6.71 21.69
N LYS A 798 27.45 -5.75 22.62
CA LYS A 798 28.55 -5.43 23.56
C LYS A 798 28.89 -6.58 24.51
N ASP A 799 27.98 -7.53 24.73
CA ASP A 799 28.18 -8.62 25.69
C ASP A 799 28.70 -9.92 25.05
N MET A 800 28.80 -10.02 23.72
CA MET A 800 29.23 -11.25 23.02
C MET A 800 30.68 -11.22 22.49
N VAL A 801 31.44 -10.14 22.73
CA VAL A 801 32.87 -10.05 22.34
C VAL A 801 33.81 -10.51 23.48
N MET A 802 33.28 -11.07 24.56
CA MET A 802 34.05 -11.66 25.67
C MET A 802 33.81 -13.17 25.84
N LEU A 803 33.81 -13.94 24.74
CA LEU A 803 33.95 -15.40 24.76
C LEU A 803 34.88 -15.91 23.66
#